data_AF-A0A3B9EJQ5-F1
#
_entry.id   AF-A0A3B9EJQ5-F1
#
_cell.length_a   1.000
_cell.length_b   1.000
_cell.length_c   1.000
_cell.angle_alpha   90.00
_cell.angle_beta   90.00
_cell.angle_gamma   90.00
#
_symmetry.space_group_name_H-M   'P 1'
#
loop_
_entity.id
_entity.type
_entity.pdbx_description
1 polymer ?
#
loop_
_entity_poly.entity_id
_entity_poly.type
_entity_poly.pdbx_seq_one_letter_code
_entity_poly.pdbx_strand_id
1 'polypeptide(L)'
;MLLTLVLSLALAAPAPAFAQTPSARDRLLLGLPLEPPNLDPTSGAAAAVDEVVYGNVFEGLTKLTQSGAVVPALAESWEAAPDGLSFTFHLRRGVTFQDGSPFDASTAKFSLDRITAPESTNAQKALFAPIQSVEVIDPATLRIRLSRPMTTLPYLLAWGDAVMVSPKSAATNAVDPVGTGPFRFANWQRGSQLTLTRWDGYWGPAPRLNTVVFRFISDPTAAFAAVSAGDVDAFPNYPAPENVAQFQRDSRFRVVVGASEGKVVLGINNTKAPFNDVRVRRALSYAIDRDALIQGAMFGFGQPIGSHYSRQAPGYVDLTGLYPHDPAKARALLAEAGYPNGINVTLRLPPRPYARRSGEVLISQLAEAGIRASIENLEWAQWLDQVFKRRQFDLTIVEHVEPMDYDIYGRKDYYFGYDSPTFDALLAQVNAAPDEPTRNRLLGDLQRRIAEDAVNGFLFQSSRIGVWKADVNGLWINGPIAANDVTGAYWTGAGAAGAASTERTGGALPWGWISLIAGAALLAFVAWRFGAAWLLKKLGGHALTLLAATVVIFLLLQVVPGDPASYMMGLNASPESIAALRQQMGLEGSGLERYFAWLGDLLTGKFGTSYTYQVPVGGLIAERLAVSAPLALMATVLSLLVALPIGVTAASRRGTAVDTGLIGVTQVGVALPNFWIAMLLILLFSVNLGWFSAGGFPGWSAGFWPAFKALILPAVALAAPQAAILARVLRTALLDTMNEDYVRTARAKGLSVNQALWRHALRNAWIPVLTILGLQFPFLLAGGIIIENVFSLPGLGRLVFQAITQRDLIVVQSVVVVLVFAVVLVSFLIDLAYLFADPRLRGRRA
;
A
#
# COMPACT_ATOMS: atom_id res chain seq x y z
N MET A 1 40.74 -27.27 18.26
CA MET A 1 40.25 -28.66 18.06
C MET A 1 39.15 -29.10 19.03
N LEU A 2 38.64 -28.22 19.92
CA LEU A 2 37.42 -28.47 20.71
C LEU A 2 36.14 -27.83 20.11
N LEU A 3 36.26 -27.04 19.03
CA LEU A 3 35.11 -26.36 18.39
C LEU A 3 34.40 -27.21 17.33
N THR A 4 34.99 -28.34 16.93
CA THR A 4 34.45 -29.20 15.87
C THR A 4 33.57 -30.34 16.40
N LEU A 5 33.58 -30.59 17.71
CA LEU A 5 32.82 -31.70 18.32
C LEU A 5 31.42 -31.29 18.83
N VAL A 6 31.17 -29.98 19.01
CA VAL A 6 29.86 -29.46 19.46
C VAL A 6 28.86 -29.34 18.31
N LEU A 7 29.33 -29.31 17.05
CA LEU A 7 28.45 -29.25 15.87
C LEU A 7 27.95 -30.63 15.38
N SER A 8 28.48 -31.74 15.90
CA SER A 8 28.17 -33.09 15.39
C SER A 8 27.21 -33.90 16.27
N LEU A 9 26.90 -33.45 17.49
CA LEU A 9 26.03 -34.16 18.45
C LEU A 9 24.61 -33.57 18.58
N ALA A 10 24.29 -32.51 17.82
CA ALA A 10 22.93 -31.94 17.76
C ALA A 10 22.05 -32.53 16.63
N LEU A 11 22.53 -33.56 15.91
CA LEU A 11 21.88 -34.11 14.71
C LEU A 11 21.23 -35.50 14.89
N ALA A 12 21.07 -36.00 16.12
CA ALA A 12 20.51 -37.34 16.36
C ALA A 12 19.67 -37.48 17.64
N ALA A 13 18.81 -36.51 17.94
CA ALA A 13 17.71 -36.73 18.87
C ALA A 13 16.38 -36.67 18.09
N PRO A 14 15.54 -37.72 18.11
CA PRO A 14 14.22 -37.64 17.53
C PRO A 14 13.43 -36.62 18.36
N ALA A 15 13.11 -35.47 17.76
CA ALA A 15 12.18 -34.54 18.37
C ALA A 15 10.86 -35.31 18.62
N PRO A 16 10.27 -35.25 19.84
CA PRO A 16 8.95 -35.81 20.03
C PRO A 16 8.03 -35.07 19.07
N ALA A 17 7.46 -35.80 18.13
CA ALA A 17 6.39 -35.32 17.28
C ALA A 17 5.20 -35.00 18.20
N PHE A 18 5.12 -33.76 18.66
CA PHE A 18 3.85 -33.21 19.10
C PHE A 18 2.98 -33.18 17.85
N ALA A 19 2.14 -34.20 17.70
CA ALA A 19 1.01 -34.15 16.81
C ALA A 19 0.17 -32.95 17.26
N GLN A 20 0.37 -31.80 16.62
CA GLN A 20 -0.56 -30.70 16.71
C GLN A 20 -1.85 -31.21 16.07
N THR A 21 -2.84 -31.50 16.90
CA THR A 21 -4.24 -31.62 16.44
C THR A 21 -4.51 -30.39 15.56
N PRO A 22 -4.99 -30.54 14.32
CA PRO A 22 -5.23 -29.40 13.46
C PRO A 22 -6.20 -28.47 14.19
N SER A 23 -5.73 -27.28 14.57
CA SER A 23 -6.63 -26.20 14.98
C SER A 23 -7.65 -26.05 13.85
N ALA A 24 -8.94 -26.02 14.17
CA ALA A 24 -9.96 -25.67 13.20
C ALA A 24 -9.53 -24.37 12.51
N ARG A 25 -9.41 -24.39 11.18
CA ARG A 25 -9.06 -23.18 10.42
C ARG A 25 -10.30 -22.29 10.38
N ASP A 26 -10.36 -21.35 11.31
CA ASP A 26 -11.44 -20.36 11.48
C ASP A 26 -10.96 -18.92 11.19
N ARG A 27 -9.67 -18.77 10.86
CA ARG A 27 -9.04 -17.51 10.45
C ARG A 27 -8.80 -17.50 8.94
N LEU A 28 -9.03 -16.35 8.29
CA LEU A 28 -8.69 -16.12 6.89
C LEU A 28 -7.79 -14.89 6.75
N LEU A 29 -6.66 -15.03 6.06
CA LEU A 29 -5.77 -13.92 5.71
C LEU A 29 -5.95 -13.55 4.23
N LEU A 30 -6.49 -12.36 4.00
CA LEU A 30 -6.80 -11.80 2.69
C LEU A 30 -5.74 -10.77 2.28
N GLY A 31 -5.09 -10.94 1.13
CA GLY A 31 -4.18 -9.96 0.56
C GLY A 31 -4.94 -8.86 -0.18
N LEU A 32 -4.55 -7.61 0.04
CA LEU A 32 -5.06 -6.43 -0.67
C LEU A 32 -3.92 -5.59 -1.24
N PRO A 33 -4.06 -5.05 -2.45
CA PRO A 33 -3.00 -4.24 -3.06
C PRO A 33 -2.93 -2.82 -2.45
N LEU A 34 -4.05 -2.32 -1.93
CA LEU A 34 -4.17 -0.96 -1.41
C LEU A 34 -4.71 -1.01 0.02
N GLU A 35 -4.12 -0.18 0.87
CA GLU A 35 -4.66 0.11 2.20
C GLU A 35 -5.72 1.21 2.10
N PRO A 36 -6.88 1.07 2.77
CA PRO A 36 -7.86 2.13 2.80
C PRO A 36 -7.34 3.37 3.54
N PRO A 37 -7.63 4.60 3.06
CA PRO A 37 -7.19 5.82 3.76
C PRO A 37 -7.91 6.01 5.10
N ASN A 38 -9.18 5.61 5.19
CA ASN A 38 -10.02 5.60 6.40
C ASN A 38 -10.96 4.39 6.37
N LEU A 39 -11.87 4.23 7.33
CA LEU A 39 -12.84 3.12 7.38
C LEU A 39 -14.31 3.56 7.30
N ASP A 40 -14.58 4.82 6.95
CA ASP A 40 -15.96 5.30 6.74
C ASP A 40 -16.30 5.27 5.24
N PRO A 41 -17.10 4.30 4.77
CA PRO A 41 -17.44 4.15 3.35
C PRO A 41 -18.36 5.26 2.85
N THR A 42 -18.91 6.08 3.75
CA THR A 42 -19.69 7.27 3.39
C THR A 42 -18.82 8.51 3.18
N SER A 43 -17.49 8.36 3.23
CA SER A 43 -16.50 9.44 3.13
C SER A 43 -15.47 9.21 2.01
N GLY A 44 -15.42 10.11 1.02
CA GLY A 44 -14.46 10.04 -0.08
C GLY A 44 -14.75 8.93 -1.11
N ALA A 45 -13.85 8.75 -2.07
CA ALA A 45 -14.04 7.89 -3.25
C ALA A 45 -13.14 6.64 -3.28
N ALA A 46 -12.48 6.30 -2.17
CA ALA A 46 -11.47 5.25 -2.16
C ALA A 46 -12.10 3.85 -2.05
N ALA A 47 -12.17 3.13 -3.17
CA ALA A 47 -12.68 1.76 -3.26
C ALA A 47 -12.11 0.78 -2.20
N ALA A 48 -10.86 0.97 -1.76
CA ALA A 48 -10.23 0.14 -0.73
C ALA A 48 -10.97 0.17 0.62
N VAL A 49 -11.75 1.23 0.89
CA VAL A 49 -12.59 1.33 2.11
C VAL A 49 -13.66 0.26 2.04
N ASP A 50 -14.49 0.27 0.99
CA ASP A 50 -15.56 -0.70 0.75
C ASP A 50 -15.02 -2.13 0.67
N GLU A 51 -13.85 -2.32 0.06
CA GLU A 51 -13.18 -3.62 -0.04
C GLU A 51 -12.96 -4.30 1.31
N VAL A 52 -12.85 -3.52 2.39
CA VAL A 52 -12.67 -4.01 3.77
C VAL A 52 -13.98 -4.01 4.54
N VAL A 53 -14.73 -2.90 4.53
CA VAL A 53 -15.82 -2.70 5.49
C VAL A 53 -17.23 -2.96 4.95
N TYR A 54 -17.46 -2.84 3.64
CA TYR A 54 -18.79 -3.07 3.08
C TYR A 54 -19.17 -4.55 3.14
N GLY A 55 -20.37 -4.83 3.66
CA GLY A 55 -20.90 -6.18 3.86
C GLY A 55 -20.25 -6.93 5.04
N ASN A 56 -19.08 -6.49 5.50
CA ASN A 56 -18.35 -7.09 6.62
C ASN A 56 -18.65 -6.39 7.94
N VAL A 57 -18.53 -5.05 7.97
CA VAL A 57 -18.79 -4.19 9.14
C VAL A 57 -20.07 -3.40 8.95
N PHE A 58 -20.26 -2.80 7.77
CA PHE A 58 -21.43 -1.98 7.45
C PHE A 58 -22.38 -2.68 6.47
N GLU A 59 -23.67 -2.40 6.61
CA GLU A 59 -24.73 -2.91 5.73
C GLU A 59 -25.63 -1.76 5.27
N GLY A 60 -26.15 -1.85 4.04
CA GLY A 60 -27.15 -0.93 3.49
C GLY A 60 -28.58 -1.41 3.77
N LEU A 61 -29.57 -0.59 3.36
CA LEU A 61 -30.98 -1.02 3.35
C LEU A 61 -31.19 -2.19 2.39
N THR A 62 -30.50 -2.17 1.27
CA THR A 62 -30.43 -3.24 0.27
C THR A 62 -28.97 -3.70 0.14
N LYS A 63 -28.74 -4.81 -0.55
CA LYS A 63 -27.40 -5.36 -0.80
C LYS A 63 -27.28 -5.86 -2.23
N LEU A 64 -26.08 -5.80 -2.80
CA LEU A 64 -25.75 -6.46 -4.05
C LEU A 64 -25.23 -7.87 -3.79
N THR A 65 -25.68 -8.81 -4.60
CA THR A 65 -25.05 -10.14 -4.71
C THR A 65 -23.83 -10.06 -5.63
N GLN A 66 -22.98 -11.09 -5.64
CA GLN A 66 -21.84 -11.15 -6.56
C GLN A 66 -22.24 -11.11 -8.06
N SER A 67 -23.50 -11.37 -8.41
CA SER A 67 -24.01 -11.22 -9.79
C SER A 67 -24.52 -9.81 -10.09
N GLY A 68 -24.45 -8.87 -9.14
CA GLY A 68 -24.99 -7.51 -9.29
C GLY A 68 -26.49 -7.39 -9.05
N ALA A 69 -27.18 -8.47 -8.64
CA ALA A 69 -28.60 -8.41 -8.32
C ALA A 69 -28.84 -7.75 -6.96
N VAL A 70 -29.84 -6.87 -6.89
CA VAL A 70 -30.30 -6.20 -5.66
C VAL A 70 -31.15 -7.17 -4.85
N VAL A 71 -30.80 -7.36 -3.57
CA VAL A 71 -31.53 -8.19 -2.62
C VAL A 71 -31.82 -7.44 -1.32
N PRO A 72 -32.81 -7.89 -0.53
CA PRO A 72 -33.05 -7.39 0.82
C PRO A 72 -31.81 -7.48 1.72
N ALA A 73 -31.62 -6.47 2.56
CA ALA A 73 -30.57 -6.43 3.60
C ALA A 73 -31.19 -5.94 4.90
N LEU A 74 -30.88 -4.73 5.39
CA LEU A 74 -31.51 -4.17 6.59
C LEU A 74 -33.00 -3.82 6.38
N ALA A 75 -33.42 -3.58 5.13
CA ALA A 75 -34.82 -3.63 4.73
C ALA A 75 -35.19 -5.07 4.31
N GLU A 76 -36.29 -5.59 4.87
CA GLU A 76 -36.86 -6.90 4.52
C GLU A 76 -37.58 -6.87 3.18
N SER A 77 -38.21 -5.74 2.87
CA SER A 77 -38.91 -5.49 1.61
C SER A 77 -39.02 -3.98 1.34
N TRP A 78 -39.40 -3.64 0.11
CA TRP A 78 -39.73 -2.27 -0.29
C TRP A 78 -40.81 -2.26 -1.37
N GLU A 79 -41.54 -1.15 -1.41
CA GLU A 79 -42.61 -0.90 -2.36
C GLU A 79 -42.33 0.43 -3.08
N ALA A 80 -42.31 0.40 -4.41
CA ALA A 80 -42.24 1.62 -5.23
C ALA A 80 -43.65 2.11 -5.53
N ALA A 81 -43.91 3.40 -5.37
CA ALA A 81 -45.15 4.00 -5.83
C ALA A 81 -45.24 3.92 -7.37
N PRO A 82 -46.44 3.78 -7.96
CA PRO A 82 -46.61 3.67 -9.41
C PRO A 82 -46.05 4.87 -10.21
N ASP A 83 -45.97 6.05 -9.58
CA ASP A 83 -45.39 7.26 -10.17
C ASP A 83 -43.85 7.30 -10.10
N GLY A 84 -43.23 6.36 -9.39
CA GLY A 84 -41.79 6.29 -9.15
C GLY A 84 -41.26 7.39 -8.23
N LEU A 85 -42.12 8.20 -7.61
CA LEU A 85 -41.75 9.37 -6.79
C LEU A 85 -41.62 9.05 -5.31
N SER A 86 -41.99 7.84 -4.88
CA SER A 86 -41.74 7.42 -3.50
C SER A 86 -41.46 5.93 -3.39
N PHE A 87 -40.67 5.59 -2.37
CA PHE A 87 -40.38 4.23 -1.97
C PHE A 87 -40.69 4.08 -0.48
N THR A 88 -41.43 3.03 -0.11
CA THR A 88 -41.64 2.65 1.30
C THR A 88 -40.80 1.41 1.59
N PHE A 89 -39.91 1.48 2.57
CA PHE A 89 -39.06 0.37 3.00
C PHE A 89 -39.53 -0.15 4.35
N HIS A 90 -39.62 -1.48 4.47
CA HIS A 90 -39.93 -2.18 5.71
C HIS A 90 -38.64 -2.75 6.31
N LEU A 91 -38.27 -2.28 7.49
CA LEU A 91 -37.01 -2.57 8.17
C LEU A 91 -37.10 -3.80 9.06
N ARG A 92 -35.98 -4.50 9.18
CA ARG A 92 -35.79 -5.58 10.15
C ARG A 92 -35.95 -5.07 11.57
N ARG A 93 -36.63 -5.85 12.40
CA ARG A 93 -36.77 -5.56 13.84
C ARG A 93 -35.68 -6.26 14.64
N GLY A 94 -35.27 -5.65 15.75
CA GLY A 94 -34.31 -6.24 16.68
C GLY A 94 -32.86 -6.23 16.21
N VAL A 95 -32.56 -5.53 15.11
CA VAL A 95 -31.17 -5.29 14.68
C VAL A 95 -30.52 -4.26 15.58
N THR A 96 -29.28 -4.50 15.97
CA THR A 96 -28.45 -3.55 16.72
C THR A 96 -27.17 -3.25 15.97
N PHE A 97 -26.61 -2.07 16.21
CA PHE A 97 -25.22 -1.79 15.91
C PHE A 97 -24.30 -2.50 16.92
N GLN A 98 -23.04 -2.64 16.55
CA GLN A 98 -22.01 -3.28 17.38
C GLN A 98 -21.73 -2.54 18.70
N ASP A 99 -22.15 -1.26 18.83
CA ASP A 99 -22.06 -0.46 20.05
C ASP A 99 -23.31 -0.56 20.96
N GLY A 100 -24.27 -1.41 20.59
CA GLY A 100 -25.53 -1.65 21.29
C GLY A 100 -26.67 -0.69 20.94
N SER A 101 -26.45 0.32 20.10
CA SER A 101 -27.55 1.18 19.63
C SER A 101 -28.52 0.40 18.71
N PRO A 102 -29.84 0.66 18.77
CA PRO A 102 -30.79 -0.02 17.90
C PRO A 102 -30.68 0.49 16.46
N PHE A 103 -30.91 -0.39 15.49
CA PHE A 103 -31.17 0.02 14.11
C PHE A 103 -32.68 0.13 13.90
N ASP A 104 -33.14 1.31 13.51
CA ASP A 104 -34.54 1.64 13.25
C ASP A 104 -34.66 2.71 12.15
N ALA A 105 -35.90 3.07 11.81
CA ALA A 105 -36.20 4.07 10.79
C ALA A 105 -35.59 5.45 11.09
N SER A 106 -35.41 5.82 12.36
CA SER A 106 -34.78 7.09 12.73
C SER A 106 -33.29 7.10 12.41
N THR A 107 -32.62 5.97 12.63
CA THR A 107 -31.20 5.80 12.29
C THR A 107 -30.98 5.70 10.78
N ALA A 108 -31.87 4.99 10.08
CA ALA A 108 -31.86 4.96 8.62
C ALA A 108 -32.07 6.36 8.02
N LYS A 109 -33.01 7.14 8.56
CA LYS A 109 -33.20 8.54 8.18
C LYS A 109 -31.93 9.37 8.38
N PHE A 110 -31.31 9.29 9.56
CA PHE A 110 -30.06 10.00 9.84
C PHE A 110 -28.97 9.69 8.79
N SER A 111 -28.79 8.40 8.48
CA SER A 111 -27.79 7.95 7.51
C SER A 111 -28.05 8.52 6.11
N LEU A 112 -29.30 8.50 5.65
CA LEU A 112 -29.69 9.00 4.34
C LEU A 112 -29.63 10.54 4.25
N ASP A 113 -30.07 11.25 5.28
CA ASP A 113 -29.99 12.71 5.35
C ASP A 113 -28.52 13.18 5.29
N ARG A 114 -27.61 12.45 5.95
CA ARG A 114 -26.15 12.71 5.94
C ARG A 114 -25.56 12.67 4.53
N ILE A 115 -26.05 11.81 3.63
CA ILE A 115 -25.54 11.72 2.25
C ILE A 115 -25.75 13.04 1.51
N THR A 116 -26.95 13.62 1.63
CA THR A 116 -27.35 14.82 0.89
C THR A 116 -27.02 16.14 1.60
N ALA A 117 -26.55 16.10 2.85
CA ALA A 117 -26.22 17.27 3.64
C ALA A 117 -25.22 18.20 2.92
N PRO A 118 -25.32 19.54 3.05
CA PRO A 118 -24.45 20.50 2.38
C PRO A 118 -22.95 20.19 2.53
N GLU A 119 -22.53 19.85 3.74
CA GLU A 119 -21.17 19.52 4.17
C GLU A 119 -20.75 18.05 3.94
N SER A 120 -21.63 17.23 3.36
CA SER A 120 -21.34 15.82 3.06
C SER A 120 -20.10 15.66 2.17
N THR A 121 -19.20 14.75 2.60
CA THR A 121 -17.99 14.35 1.88
C THR A 121 -18.17 13.06 1.07
N ASN A 122 -19.42 12.58 0.96
CA ASN A 122 -19.77 11.37 0.22
C ASN A 122 -19.47 11.56 -1.28
N ALA A 123 -18.70 10.66 -1.88
CA ALA A 123 -18.30 10.77 -3.29
C ALA A 123 -19.48 10.66 -4.26
N GLN A 124 -20.55 9.97 -3.84
CA GLN A 124 -21.73 9.70 -4.66
C GLN A 124 -22.92 10.62 -4.35
N LYS A 125 -22.73 11.70 -3.58
CA LYS A 125 -23.79 12.67 -3.21
C LYS A 125 -24.70 13.07 -4.37
N ALA A 126 -24.15 13.27 -5.58
CA ALA A 126 -24.90 13.66 -6.77
C ALA A 126 -25.95 12.62 -7.19
N LEU A 127 -25.69 11.32 -6.99
CA LEU A 127 -26.61 10.24 -7.31
C LEU A 127 -27.85 10.24 -6.38
N PHE A 128 -27.69 10.76 -5.15
CA PHE A 128 -28.76 10.82 -4.15
C PHE A 128 -29.49 12.18 -4.11
N ALA A 129 -29.06 13.17 -4.89
CA ALA A 129 -29.69 14.49 -4.98
C ALA A 129 -31.22 14.47 -5.28
N PRO A 130 -31.79 13.45 -5.97
CA PRO A 130 -33.24 13.35 -6.12
C PRO A 130 -34.02 13.10 -4.82
N ILE A 131 -33.38 12.65 -3.73
CA ILE A 131 -34.05 12.45 -2.44
C ILE A 131 -34.47 13.80 -1.87
N GLN A 132 -35.78 14.05 -1.80
CA GLN A 132 -36.36 15.26 -1.20
C GLN A 132 -36.54 15.14 0.30
N SER A 133 -37.06 14.00 0.75
CA SER A 133 -37.27 13.74 2.17
C SER A 133 -37.22 12.25 2.49
N VAL A 134 -36.76 11.97 3.71
CA VAL A 134 -36.90 10.66 4.35
C VAL A 134 -37.82 10.83 5.55
N GLU A 135 -38.94 10.12 5.54
CA GLU A 135 -40.01 10.19 6.54
C GLU A 135 -40.01 8.92 7.38
N VAL A 136 -39.99 9.08 8.70
CA VAL A 136 -40.18 7.97 9.65
C VAL A 136 -41.69 7.78 9.85
N ILE A 137 -42.25 6.68 9.36
CA ILE A 137 -43.66 6.35 9.54
C ILE A 137 -43.87 5.70 10.91
N ASP A 138 -43.02 4.73 11.23
CA ASP A 138 -42.91 4.05 12.52
C ASP A 138 -41.48 3.49 12.67
N PRO A 139 -41.07 2.92 13.83
CA PRO A 139 -39.70 2.44 14.03
C PRO A 139 -39.20 1.43 12.99
N ALA A 140 -40.08 0.67 12.34
CA ALA A 140 -39.74 -0.34 11.34
C ALA A 140 -40.16 0.06 9.91
N THR A 141 -40.61 1.29 9.67
CA THR A 141 -41.07 1.72 8.35
C THR A 141 -40.58 3.13 8.03
N LEU A 142 -39.87 3.27 6.91
CA LEU A 142 -39.47 4.58 6.39
C LEU A 142 -39.99 4.79 4.97
N ARG A 143 -40.25 6.04 4.61
CA ARG A 143 -40.64 6.44 3.26
C ARG A 143 -39.67 7.47 2.71
N ILE A 144 -39.15 7.20 1.52
CA ILE A 144 -38.30 8.13 0.77
C ILE A 144 -39.15 8.79 -0.31
N ARG A 145 -39.19 10.13 -0.34
CA ARG A 145 -39.80 10.91 -1.43
C ARG A 145 -38.72 11.47 -2.35
N LEU A 146 -39.01 11.46 -3.64
CA LEU A 146 -38.10 11.84 -4.71
C LEU A 146 -38.65 13.05 -5.48
N SER A 147 -37.75 13.91 -5.95
CA SER A 147 -38.09 15.05 -6.82
C SER A 147 -38.38 14.65 -8.27
N ARG A 148 -37.96 13.44 -8.66
CA ARG A 148 -38.16 12.84 -9.99
C ARG A 148 -38.18 11.32 -9.87
N PRO A 149 -38.81 10.60 -10.82
CA PRO A 149 -38.82 9.14 -10.79
C PRO A 149 -37.38 8.58 -10.79
N MET A 150 -37.10 7.61 -9.91
CA MET A 150 -35.78 6.96 -9.83
C MET A 150 -35.93 5.48 -9.47
N THR A 151 -36.21 4.66 -10.48
CA THR A 151 -36.38 3.20 -10.34
C THR A 151 -35.12 2.49 -9.83
N THR A 152 -33.95 3.09 -10.00
CA THR A 152 -32.65 2.58 -9.54
C THR A 152 -32.36 2.83 -8.06
N LEU A 153 -33.25 3.48 -7.30
CA LEU A 153 -32.99 3.78 -5.89
C LEU A 153 -32.59 2.56 -5.06
N PRO A 154 -33.26 1.39 -5.13
CA PRO A 154 -32.84 0.19 -4.40
C PRO A 154 -31.45 -0.31 -4.78
N TYR A 155 -31.00 -0.08 -6.02
CA TYR A 155 -29.65 -0.41 -6.46
C TYR A 155 -28.60 0.54 -5.86
N LEU A 156 -28.87 1.85 -5.86
CA LEU A 156 -27.98 2.86 -5.27
C LEU A 156 -27.87 2.70 -3.74
N LEU A 157 -28.97 2.35 -3.08
CA LEU A 157 -28.99 2.06 -1.63
C LEU A 157 -28.22 0.78 -1.24
N ALA A 158 -27.81 -0.01 -2.23
CA ALA A 158 -26.99 -1.19 -2.02
C ALA A 158 -25.49 -0.88 -2.07
N TRP A 159 -25.07 0.34 -2.37
CA TRP A 159 -23.67 0.74 -2.44
C TRP A 159 -23.07 1.03 -1.05
N GLY A 160 -21.74 0.98 -0.95
CA GLY A 160 -20.99 1.34 0.26
C GLY A 160 -21.25 2.76 0.73
N ASP A 161 -21.43 3.68 -0.21
CA ASP A 161 -21.76 5.08 0.05
C ASP A 161 -23.12 5.29 0.75
N ALA A 162 -24.00 4.28 0.76
CA ALA A 162 -25.35 4.33 1.31
C ALA A 162 -25.57 3.40 2.51
N VAL A 163 -24.49 2.93 3.15
CA VAL A 163 -24.61 2.08 4.35
C VAL A 163 -25.25 2.83 5.52
N MET A 164 -25.85 2.06 6.43
CA MET A 164 -26.46 2.59 7.64
C MET A 164 -25.39 2.82 8.72
N VAL A 165 -25.36 4.03 9.28
CA VAL A 165 -24.42 4.47 10.31
C VAL A 165 -25.16 4.97 11.54
N SER A 166 -24.65 4.63 12.74
CA SER A 166 -25.22 5.13 13.99
C SER A 166 -24.81 6.60 14.21
N PRO A 167 -25.73 7.48 14.67
CA PRO A 167 -25.37 8.85 15.06
C PRO A 167 -24.26 8.91 16.11
N LYS A 168 -24.15 7.87 16.95
CA LYS A 168 -23.16 7.77 18.02
C LYS A 168 -21.73 7.51 17.51
N SER A 169 -21.59 6.79 16.40
CA SER A 169 -20.29 6.37 15.85
C SER A 169 -19.91 7.06 14.53
N ALA A 170 -20.85 7.74 13.87
CA ALA A 170 -20.62 8.35 12.56
C ALA A 170 -19.37 9.25 12.49
N ALA A 171 -19.07 9.98 13.55
CA ALA A 171 -17.89 10.85 13.62
C ALA A 171 -16.55 10.08 13.78
N THR A 172 -16.58 8.85 14.29
CA THR A 172 -15.37 8.04 14.57
C THR A 172 -15.16 6.91 13.56
N ASN A 173 -16.15 6.63 12.70
CA ASN A 173 -16.08 5.51 11.74
C ASN A 173 -14.86 5.53 10.81
N ALA A 174 -14.26 6.70 10.58
CA ALA A 174 -13.02 6.83 9.81
C ALA A 174 -11.83 6.04 10.40
N VAL A 175 -11.85 5.77 11.71
CA VAL A 175 -10.78 5.08 12.46
C VAL A 175 -11.28 3.91 13.30
N ASP A 176 -12.50 3.98 13.82
CA ASP A 176 -13.14 2.97 14.65
C ASP A 176 -14.57 2.72 14.13
N PRO A 177 -14.72 1.91 13.06
CA PRO A 177 -16.00 1.72 12.39
C PRO A 177 -16.93 0.82 13.21
N VAL A 178 -18.17 1.29 13.36
CA VAL A 178 -19.26 0.58 14.04
C VAL A 178 -20.44 0.47 13.10
N GLY A 179 -20.77 -0.75 12.68
CA GLY A 179 -21.94 -1.03 11.84
C GLY A 179 -22.84 -2.12 12.42
N THR A 180 -23.70 -2.69 11.57
CA THR A 180 -24.60 -3.81 11.89
C THR A 180 -24.11 -5.15 11.34
N GLY A 181 -23.00 -5.14 10.61
CA GLY A 181 -22.48 -6.27 9.88
C GLY A 181 -21.88 -7.37 10.76
N PRO A 182 -21.63 -8.56 10.18
CA PRO A 182 -21.28 -9.77 10.91
C PRO A 182 -19.88 -9.80 11.51
N PHE A 183 -19.01 -8.86 11.13
CA PHE A 183 -17.68 -8.70 11.69
C PHE A 183 -17.53 -7.30 12.29
N ARG A 184 -16.84 -7.22 13.43
CA ARG A 184 -16.45 -5.96 14.06
C ARG A 184 -14.98 -5.68 13.84
N PHE A 185 -14.65 -4.39 13.82
CA PHE A 185 -13.27 -3.93 13.85
C PHE A 185 -12.57 -4.42 15.13
N ALA A 186 -11.33 -4.91 15.00
CA ALA A 186 -10.51 -5.33 16.13
C ALA A 186 -9.22 -4.51 16.24
N ASN A 187 -8.45 -4.42 15.15
CA ASN A 187 -7.19 -3.68 15.16
C ASN A 187 -6.77 -3.26 13.75
N TRP A 188 -6.06 -2.14 13.65
CA TRP A 188 -5.42 -1.67 12.41
C TRP A 188 -3.98 -1.27 12.66
N GLN A 189 -3.06 -2.08 12.14
CA GLN A 189 -1.66 -1.72 12.03
C GLN A 189 -1.48 -1.01 10.69
N ARG A 190 -1.48 0.34 10.72
CA ARG A 190 -1.37 1.18 9.52
C ARG A 190 -0.21 0.71 8.64
N GLY A 191 -0.31 0.79 7.32
CA GLY A 191 0.71 0.34 6.37
C GLY A 191 1.05 -1.16 6.41
N SER A 192 0.27 -1.99 7.14
CA SER A 192 0.57 -3.41 7.30
C SER A 192 -0.66 -4.29 7.15
N GLN A 193 -1.60 -4.22 8.09
CA GLN A 193 -2.77 -5.09 8.11
C GLN A 193 -3.90 -4.54 8.99
N LEU A 194 -5.12 -4.97 8.69
CA LEU A 194 -6.33 -4.72 9.46
C LEU A 194 -6.98 -6.04 9.84
N THR A 195 -7.45 -6.16 11.09
CA THR A 195 -8.09 -7.36 11.62
C THR A 195 -9.55 -7.08 11.97
N LEU A 196 -10.43 -7.94 11.48
CA LEU A 196 -11.83 -8.03 11.87
C LEU A 196 -12.07 -9.32 12.66
N THR A 197 -12.97 -9.27 13.63
CA THR A 197 -13.40 -10.44 14.40
C THR A 197 -14.90 -10.65 14.24
N ARG A 198 -15.36 -11.90 14.25
CA ARG A 198 -16.79 -12.19 14.17
C ARG A 198 -17.52 -11.50 15.32
N TRP A 199 -18.66 -10.91 15.01
CA TRP A 199 -19.57 -10.35 16.00
C TRP A 199 -20.70 -11.35 16.28
N ASP A 200 -20.67 -11.97 17.46
CA ASP A 200 -21.66 -12.98 17.84
C ASP A 200 -23.07 -12.40 18.06
N GLY A 201 -23.21 -11.06 18.10
CA GLY A 201 -24.51 -10.36 18.17
C GLY A 201 -25.15 -10.10 16.81
N TYR A 202 -24.57 -10.61 15.71
CA TYR A 202 -25.09 -10.39 14.36
C TYR A 202 -26.52 -10.92 14.20
N TRP A 203 -27.37 -10.12 13.57
CA TRP A 203 -28.79 -10.42 13.39
C TRP A 203 -29.05 -11.53 12.36
N GLY A 204 -28.13 -11.73 11.42
CA GLY A 204 -28.23 -12.72 10.35
C GLY A 204 -27.49 -14.04 10.65
N PRO A 205 -27.29 -14.89 9.63
CA PRO A 205 -26.52 -16.12 9.78
C PRO A 205 -25.08 -15.85 10.23
N ALA A 206 -24.64 -16.52 11.28
CA ALA A 206 -23.28 -16.34 11.79
C ALA A 206 -22.23 -16.79 10.76
N PRO A 207 -21.19 -15.97 10.46
CA PRO A 207 -20.08 -16.39 9.63
C PRO A 207 -19.36 -17.61 10.21
N ARG A 208 -18.83 -18.44 9.29
CA ARG A 208 -18.02 -19.61 9.67
C ARG A 208 -16.62 -19.22 10.14
N LEU A 209 -16.13 -18.04 9.76
CA LEU A 209 -14.85 -17.51 10.18
C LEU A 209 -14.98 -16.72 11.49
N ASN A 210 -14.01 -16.87 12.39
CA ASN A 210 -13.87 -16.10 13.62
C ASN A 210 -13.03 -14.84 13.41
N THR A 211 -12.04 -14.89 12.53
CA THR A 211 -11.09 -13.78 12.32
C THR A 211 -10.76 -13.62 10.86
N VAL A 212 -10.77 -12.39 10.38
CA VAL A 212 -10.37 -12.03 9.02
C VAL A 212 -9.28 -10.98 9.12
N VAL A 213 -8.14 -11.23 8.48
CA VAL A 213 -7.01 -10.30 8.44
C VAL A 213 -6.79 -9.84 7.01
N PHE A 214 -6.96 -8.55 6.76
CA PHE A 214 -6.59 -7.92 5.50
C PHE A 214 -5.14 -7.47 5.58
N ARG A 215 -4.26 -8.04 4.76
CA ARG A 215 -2.83 -7.68 4.69
C ARG A 215 -2.56 -6.86 3.43
N PHE A 216 -1.96 -5.69 3.61
CA PHE A 216 -1.72 -4.74 2.52
C PHE A 216 -0.37 -5.00 1.85
N ILE A 217 -0.39 -5.52 0.61
CA ILE A 217 0.78 -5.89 -0.19
C ILE A 217 0.66 -5.22 -1.57
N SER A 218 1.25 -4.04 -1.70
CA SER A 218 1.18 -3.22 -2.91
C SER A 218 2.15 -3.65 -4.01
N ASP A 219 3.26 -4.30 -3.64
CA ASP A 219 4.29 -4.73 -4.59
C ASP A 219 3.91 -6.07 -5.24
N PRO A 220 3.84 -6.16 -6.59
CA PRO A 220 3.47 -7.40 -7.29
C PRO A 220 4.40 -8.58 -7.00
N THR A 221 5.71 -8.33 -6.82
CA THR A 221 6.69 -9.39 -6.54
C THR A 221 6.51 -9.93 -5.12
N ALA A 222 6.29 -9.04 -4.15
CA ALA A 222 5.98 -9.43 -2.77
C ALA A 222 4.64 -10.17 -2.68
N ALA A 223 3.62 -9.77 -3.47
CA ALA A 223 2.34 -10.47 -3.54
C ALA A 223 2.51 -11.89 -4.08
N PHE A 224 3.26 -12.07 -5.17
CA PHE A 224 3.58 -13.40 -5.71
C PHE A 224 4.26 -14.28 -4.67
N ALA A 225 5.27 -13.75 -3.98
CA ALA A 225 6.02 -14.45 -2.96
C ALA A 225 5.12 -14.86 -1.77
N ALA A 226 4.31 -13.95 -1.27
CA ALA A 226 3.40 -14.17 -0.14
C ALA A 226 2.34 -15.24 -0.44
N VAL A 227 1.73 -15.20 -1.62
CA VAL A 227 0.76 -16.23 -2.04
C VAL A 227 1.47 -17.58 -2.23
N SER A 228 2.60 -17.62 -2.95
CA SER A 228 3.34 -18.85 -3.25
C SER A 228 3.83 -19.59 -2.00
N ALA A 229 4.24 -18.84 -0.97
CA ALA A 229 4.65 -19.38 0.33
C ALA A 229 3.47 -19.71 1.26
N GLY A 230 2.25 -19.31 0.91
CA GLY A 230 1.05 -19.54 1.72
C GLY A 230 0.91 -18.59 2.92
N ASP A 231 1.63 -17.46 2.92
CA ASP A 231 1.49 -16.38 3.91
C ASP A 231 0.17 -15.62 3.76
N VAL A 232 -0.42 -15.67 2.56
CA VAL A 232 -1.76 -15.17 2.25
C VAL A 232 -2.63 -16.35 1.84
N ASP A 233 -3.83 -16.44 2.39
CA ASP A 233 -4.77 -17.53 2.08
C ASP A 233 -5.54 -17.24 0.80
N ALA A 234 -5.85 -15.97 0.56
CA ALA A 234 -6.58 -15.52 -0.62
C ALA A 234 -6.23 -14.08 -1.00
N PHE A 235 -6.17 -13.79 -2.29
CA PHE A 235 -5.89 -12.48 -2.85
C PHE A 235 -6.93 -12.18 -3.94
N PRO A 236 -8.06 -11.51 -3.62
CA PRO A 236 -9.18 -11.34 -4.55
C PRO A 236 -8.90 -10.43 -5.76
N ASN A 237 -7.98 -9.47 -5.59
CA ASN A 237 -7.55 -8.51 -6.61
C ASN A 237 -6.03 -8.64 -6.81
N TYR A 238 -5.58 -9.81 -7.31
CA TYR A 238 -4.17 -10.16 -7.42
C TYR A 238 -3.41 -9.23 -8.38
N PRO A 239 -2.33 -8.55 -7.94
CA PRO A 239 -1.72 -7.44 -8.68
C PRO A 239 -0.70 -7.83 -9.74
N ALA A 240 -0.41 -9.14 -9.92
CA ALA A 240 0.66 -9.61 -10.82
C ALA A 240 0.13 -10.59 -11.89
N PRO A 241 -0.66 -10.12 -12.88
CA PRO A 241 -1.22 -10.98 -13.94
C PRO A 241 -0.16 -11.84 -14.65
N GLU A 242 1.07 -11.35 -14.79
CA GLU A 242 2.23 -12.07 -15.35
C GLU A 242 2.55 -13.41 -14.67
N ASN A 243 2.15 -13.60 -13.41
CA ASN A 243 2.47 -14.80 -12.63
C ASN A 243 1.29 -15.76 -12.50
N VAL A 244 0.10 -15.40 -13.02
CA VAL A 244 -1.13 -16.18 -12.82
C VAL A 244 -1.00 -17.60 -13.40
N ALA A 245 -0.35 -17.75 -14.55
CA ALA A 245 -0.12 -19.05 -15.18
C ALA A 245 0.67 -20.03 -14.29
N GLN A 246 1.49 -19.52 -13.35
CA GLN A 246 2.21 -20.37 -12.40
C GLN A 246 1.25 -20.95 -11.35
N PHE A 247 0.35 -20.12 -10.80
CA PHE A 247 -0.67 -20.58 -9.84
C PHE A 247 -1.70 -21.51 -10.47
N GLN A 248 -2.05 -21.31 -11.75
CA GLN A 248 -2.94 -22.24 -12.46
C GLN A 248 -2.37 -23.66 -12.56
N ARG A 249 -1.03 -23.80 -12.56
CA ARG A 249 -0.34 -25.10 -12.61
C ARG A 249 -0.09 -25.72 -11.24
N ASP A 250 -0.21 -24.94 -10.16
CA ASP A 250 0.01 -25.40 -8.79
C ASP A 250 -1.33 -25.77 -8.14
N SER A 251 -1.55 -27.06 -7.94
CA SER A 251 -2.78 -27.61 -7.33
C SER A 251 -3.10 -27.11 -5.92
N ARG A 252 -2.16 -26.47 -5.22
CA ARG A 252 -2.42 -25.83 -3.92
C ARG A 252 -3.31 -24.61 -4.04
N PHE A 253 -3.39 -24.01 -5.23
CA PHE A 253 -4.13 -22.78 -5.46
C PHE A 253 -5.25 -22.99 -6.46
N ARG A 254 -6.27 -22.16 -6.31
CA ARG A 254 -7.33 -21.94 -7.29
C ARG A 254 -7.21 -20.51 -7.78
N VAL A 255 -7.07 -20.37 -9.09
CA VAL A 255 -7.18 -19.08 -9.77
C VAL A 255 -8.61 -18.93 -10.24
N VAL A 256 -9.23 -17.81 -9.90
CA VAL A 256 -10.52 -17.41 -10.45
C VAL A 256 -10.37 -16.11 -11.22
N VAL A 257 -11.10 -16.00 -12.32
CA VAL A 257 -11.14 -14.80 -13.13
C VAL A 257 -12.60 -14.40 -13.25
N GLY A 258 -12.96 -13.33 -12.55
CA GLY A 258 -14.30 -12.77 -12.56
C GLY A 258 -14.38 -11.47 -13.34
N ALA A 259 -15.62 -11.02 -13.55
CA ALA A 259 -15.89 -9.69 -14.07
C ALA A 259 -15.66 -8.64 -12.97
N SER A 260 -15.11 -7.48 -13.36
CA SER A 260 -15.10 -6.27 -12.52
C SER A 260 -15.93 -5.16 -13.18
N GLU A 261 -16.23 -4.09 -12.45
CA GLU A 261 -16.79 -2.85 -13.01
C GLU A 261 -15.70 -1.86 -13.48
N GLY A 262 -14.46 -2.34 -13.65
CA GLY A 262 -13.31 -1.54 -14.07
C GLY A 262 -13.27 -1.35 -15.59
N LYS A 263 -13.45 -0.12 -16.08
CA LYS A 263 -13.33 0.25 -17.50
C LYS A 263 -12.04 1.04 -17.68
N VAL A 264 -11.08 0.48 -18.41
CA VAL A 264 -9.84 1.17 -18.79
C VAL A 264 -10.07 1.94 -20.08
N VAL A 265 -9.86 3.25 -20.02
CA VAL A 265 -10.07 4.16 -21.15
C VAL A 265 -8.82 4.98 -21.43
N LEU A 266 -8.55 5.23 -22.70
CA LEU A 266 -7.69 6.30 -23.19
C LEU A 266 -8.50 7.59 -23.14
N GLY A 267 -8.37 8.34 -22.03
CA GLY A 267 -8.96 9.65 -21.87
C GLY A 267 -8.39 10.65 -22.87
N ILE A 268 -9.26 11.32 -23.63
CA ILE A 268 -8.89 12.31 -24.65
C ILE A 268 -9.39 13.68 -24.19
N ASN A 269 -8.54 14.71 -24.25
CA ASN A 269 -8.99 16.06 -23.92
C ASN A 269 -9.79 16.69 -25.06
N ASN A 270 -11.12 16.55 -25.03
CA ASN A 270 -12.03 16.95 -26.11
C ASN A 270 -12.06 18.48 -26.34
N THR A 271 -11.58 19.26 -25.37
CA THR A 271 -11.55 20.74 -25.47
C THR A 271 -10.29 21.27 -26.17
N LYS A 272 -9.26 20.43 -26.34
CA LYS A 272 -7.95 20.86 -26.81
C LYS A 272 -7.73 20.46 -28.28
N ALA A 273 -7.29 21.38 -29.12
CA ALA A 273 -6.85 21.04 -30.48
C ALA A 273 -5.64 20.08 -30.43
N PRO A 274 -5.57 19.05 -31.29
CA PRO A 274 -6.47 18.75 -32.41
C PRO A 274 -7.72 17.90 -32.05
N PHE A 275 -7.90 17.52 -30.79
CA PHE A 275 -8.94 16.58 -30.35
C PHE A 275 -10.34 17.18 -30.24
N ASN A 276 -10.49 18.49 -30.39
CA ASN A 276 -11.80 19.12 -30.59
C ASN A 276 -12.46 18.71 -31.92
N ASP A 277 -11.68 18.20 -32.88
CA ASP A 277 -12.20 17.56 -34.10
C ASP A 277 -12.48 16.06 -33.87
N VAL A 278 -13.74 15.65 -34.07
CA VAL A 278 -14.17 14.24 -33.92
C VAL A 278 -13.43 13.29 -34.86
N ARG A 279 -12.99 13.75 -36.04
CA ARG A 279 -12.24 12.91 -37.00
C ARG A 279 -10.89 12.48 -36.43
N VAL A 280 -10.22 13.37 -35.69
CA VAL A 280 -8.95 13.06 -35.01
C VAL A 280 -9.16 12.04 -33.89
N ARG A 281 -10.25 12.17 -33.11
CA ARG A 281 -10.59 11.19 -32.07
C ARG A 281 -10.99 9.83 -32.63
N ARG A 282 -11.69 9.81 -33.77
CA ARG A 282 -11.98 8.58 -34.52
C ARG A 282 -10.70 7.95 -35.06
N ALA A 283 -9.76 8.74 -35.58
CA ALA A 283 -8.46 8.25 -36.01
C ALA A 283 -7.70 7.56 -34.86
N LEU A 284 -7.69 8.16 -33.66
CA LEU A 284 -7.15 7.51 -32.46
C LEU A 284 -7.83 6.16 -32.18
N SER A 285 -9.15 6.08 -32.33
CA SER A 285 -9.91 4.86 -32.07
C SER A 285 -9.59 3.74 -33.08
N TYR A 286 -9.40 4.08 -34.36
CA TYR A 286 -8.96 3.14 -35.40
C TYR A 286 -7.50 2.69 -35.21
N ALA A 287 -6.67 3.48 -34.54
CA ALA A 287 -5.27 3.11 -34.28
C ALA A 287 -5.13 1.99 -33.25
N ILE A 288 -6.13 1.74 -32.40
CA ILE A 288 -6.01 0.85 -31.24
C ILE A 288 -6.30 -0.60 -31.65
N ASP A 289 -5.32 -1.49 -31.46
CA ASP A 289 -5.51 -2.93 -31.39
C ASP A 289 -5.68 -3.34 -29.93
N ARG A 290 -6.94 -3.59 -29.53
CA ARG A 290 -7.32 -3.90 -28.16
C ARG A 290 -6.81 -5.26 -27.72
N ASP A 291 -6.80 -6.26 -28.60
CA ASP A 291 -6.39 -7.62 -28.24
C ASP A 291 -4.88 -7.68 -28.04
N ALA A 292 -4.10 -7.06 -28.94
CA ALA A 292 -2.66 -6.92 -28.76
C ALA A 292 -2.32 -6.11 -27.50
N LEU A 293 -3.09 -5.07 -27.19
CA LEU A 293 -2.92 -4.26 -25.99
C LEU A 293 -3.21 -5.07 -24.71
N ILE A 294 -4.32 -5.79 -24.65
CA ILE A 294 -4.67 -6.66 -23.50
C ILE A 294 -3.62 -7.76 -23.33
N GLN A 295 -3.14 -8.36 -24.43
CA GLN A 295 -2.10 -9.37 -24.37
C GLN A 295 -0.77 -8.81 -23.85
N GLY A 296 -0.33 -7.67 -24.37
CA GLY A 296 0.96 -7.06 -24.01
C GLY A 296 0.97 -6.42 -22.62
N ALA A 297 -0.12 -5.77 -22.21
CA ALA A 297 -0.19 -5.03 -20.95
C ALA A 297 -0.73 -5.87 -19.79
N MET A 298 -1.68 -6.76 -20.06
CA MET A 298 -2.46 -7.49 -19.07
C MET A 298 -2.34 -9.01 -19.19
N PHE A 299 -1.44 -9.53 -20.04
CA PHE A 299 -1.21 -10.97 -20.22
C PHE A 299 -2.47 -11.75 -20.60
N GLY A 300 -3.36 -11.12 -21.36
CA GLY A 300 -4.64 -11.71 -21.77
C GLY A 300 -5.78 -11.54 -20.76
N PHE A 301 -5.53 -10.97 -19.58
CA PHE A 301 -6.55 -10.71 -18.57
C PHE A 301 -7.24 -9.36 -18.79
N GLY A 302 -8.31 -9.39 -19.59
CA GLY A 302 -9.16 -8.23 -19.87
C GLY A 302 -10.18 -8.61 -20.93
N GLN A 303 -11.20 -7.76 -21.11
CA GLN A 303 -12.18 -7.94 -22.17
C GLN A 303 -12.30 -6.63 -22.96
N PRO A 304 -12.22 -6.64 -24.30
CA PRO A 304 -12.35 -5.41 -25.07
C PRO A 304 -13.72 -4.76 -24.85
N ILE A 305 -13.74 -3.42 -24.82
CA ILE A 305 -14.97 -2.62 -24.71
C ILE A 305 -15.02 -1.58 -25.83
N GLY A 306 -16.23 -1.33 -26.35
CA GLY A 306 -16.50 -0.32 -27.38
C GLY A 306 -17.12 0.98 -26.85
N SER A 307 -17.45 1.03 -25.56
CA SER A 307 -18.03 2.17 -24.85
C SER A 307 -17.64 2.10 -23.37
N HIS A 308 -17.93 3.15 -22.60
CA HIS A 308 -17.72 3.18 -21.14
C HIS A 308 -18.82 2.39 -20.42
N TYR A 309 -18.76 1.07 -20.54
CA TYR A 309 -19.78 0.20 -19.97
C TYR A 309 -19.24 -1.21 -19.73
N SER A 310 -19.57 -1.77 -18.57
CA SER A 310 -19.18 -3.14 -18.22
C SER A 310 -20.04 -4.15 -18.98
N ARG A 311 -19.42 -5.23 -19.46
CA ARG A 311 -20.09 -6.22 -20.33
C ARG A 311 -21.22 -6.99 -19.64
N GLN A 312 -21.15 -7.13 -18.31
CA GLN A 312 -22.15 -7.80 -17.49
C GLN A 312 -23.32 -6.89 -17.09
N ALA A 313 -23.20 -5.58 -17.27
CA ALA A 313 -24.21 -4.64 -16.80
C ALA A 313 -25.48 -4.66 -17.69
N PRO A 314 -26.69 -4.58 -17.10
CA PRO A 314 -27.93 -4.53 -17.87
C PRO A 314 -27.95 -3.37 -18.86
N GLY A 315 -28.30 -3.63 -20.12
CA GLY A 315 -28.29 -2.63 -21.19
C GLY A 315 -26.96 -2.49 -21.94
N TYR A 316 -25.95 -3.31 -21.66
CA TYR A 316 -24.72 -3.38 -22.45
C TYR A 316 -24.99 -3.63 -23.94
N VAL A 317 -24.27 -2.90 -24.80
CA VAL A 317 -24.26 -3.12 -26.25
C VAL A 317 -22.81 -3.33 -26.69
N ASP A 318 -22.54 -4.39 -27.43
CA ASP A 318 -21.20 -4.63 -27.97
C ASP A 318 -20.92 -3.69 -29.14
N LEU A 319 -20.03 -2.73 -28.90
CA LEU A 319 -19.57 -1.73 -29.87
C LEU A 319 -18.10 -1.89 -30.22
N THR A 320 -17.47 -3.01 -29.87
CA THR A 320 -16.05 -3.28 -30.15
C THR A 320 -15.73 -3.25 -31.65
N GLY A 321 -16.72 -3.60 -32.49
CA GLY A 321 -16.62 -3.54 -33.95
C GLY A 321 -16.83 -2.16 -34.59
N LEU A 322 -17.13 -1.10 -33.82
CA LEU A 322 -17.35 0.25 -34.40
C LEU A 322 -16.05 0.87 -34.96
N TYR A 323 -14.93 0.60 -34.29
CA TYR A 323 -13.59 1.03 -34.68
C TYR A 323 -12.65 -0.18 -34.68
N PRO A 324 -12.70 -1.04 -35.72
CA PRO A 324 -11.70 -2.09 -35.90
C PRO A 324 -10.31 -1.48 -36.05
N HIS A 325 -9.26 -2.22 -35.70
CA HIS A 325 -7.89 -1.74 -35.87
C HIS A 325 -7.58 -1.54 -37.36
N ASP A 326 -7.38 -0.28 -37.77
CA ASP A 326 -7.09 0.14 -39.14
C ASP A 326 -6.23 1.42 -39.15
N PRO A 327 -4.90 1.29 -39.03
CA PRO A 327 -3.98 2.42 -39.08
C PRO A 327 -4.04 3.22 -40.39
N ALA A 328 -4.45 2.60 -41.50
CA ALA A 328 -4.57 3.30 -42.79
C ALA A 328 -5.76 4.26 -42.78
N LYS A 329 -6.92 3.81 -42.29
CA LYS A 329 -8.09 4.66 -42.10
C LYS A 329 -7.84 5.77 -41.07
N ALA A 330 -7.08 5.48 -40.01
CA ALA A 330 -6.65 6.50 -39.07
C ALA A 330 -5.83 7.62 -39.75
N ARG A 331 -4.84 7.28 -40.59
CA ARG A 331 -4.07 8.26 -41.37
C ARG A 331 -4.94 9.06 -42.34
N ALA A 332 -5.90 8.41 -43.00
CA ALA A 332 -6.85 9.09 -43.89
C ALA A 332 -7.70 10.13 -43.13
N LEU A 333 -8.25 9.76 -41.98
CA LEU A 333 -9.03 10.67 -41.13
C LEU A 333 -8.18 11.85 -40.60
N LEU A 334 -6.91 11.60 -40.25
CA LEU A 334 -5.98 12.67 -39.88
C LEU A 334 -5.73 13.62 -41.05
N ALA A 335 -5.51 13.09 -42.26
CA ALA A 335 -5.34 13.92 -43.45
C ALA A 335 -6.58 14.77 -43.76
N GLU A 336 -7.78 14.18 -43.67
CA GLU A 336 -9.06 14.90 -43.80
C GLU A 336 -9.24 15.99 -42.73
N ALA A 337 -8.72 15.76 -41.53
CA ALA A 337 -8.72 16.72 -40.43
C ALA A 337 -7.62 17.80 -40.55
N GLY A 338 -6.81 17.78 -41.61
CA GLY A 338 -5.75 18.76 -41.86
C GLY A 338 -4.36 18.37 -41.33
N TYR A 339 -4.17 17.11 -40.96
CA TYR A 339 -2.91 16.56 -40.42
C TYR A 339 -2.33 15.43 -41.29
N PRO A 340 -2.01 15.67 -42.58
CA PRO A 340 -1.52 14.63 -43.48
C PRO A 340 -0.16 14.03 -43.08
N ASN A 341 0.63 14.77 -42.30
CA ASN A 341 1.92 14.33 -41.76
C ASN A 341 1.83 13.79 -40.31
N GLY A 342 0.59 13.59 -39.84
CA GLY A 342 0.33 13.14 -38.48
C GLY A 342 0.41 14.25 -37.43
N ILE A 343 0.27 13.86 -36.16
CA ILE A 343 0.28 14.76 -35.00
C ILE A 343 1.27 14.29 -33.94
N ASN A 344 1.76 15.22 -33.12
CA ASN A 344 2.56 14.91 -31.93
C ASN A 344 1.68 15.12 -30.69
N VAL A 345 1.70 14.18 -29.75
CA VAL A 345 0.83 14.20 -28.57
C VAL A 345 1.59 13.76 -27.33
N THR A 346 1.10 14.15 -26.16
CA THR A 346 1.64 13.73 -24.87
C THR A 346 0.71 12.73 -24.18
N LEU A 347 1.24 11.58 -23.78
CA LEU A 347 0.50 10.56 -23.04
C LEU A 347 0.89 10.60 -21.55
N ARG A 348 0.05 11.22 -20.72
CA ARG A 348 0.30 11.38 -19.27
C ARG A 348 -0.27 10.19 -18.50
N LEU A 349 0.58 9.40 -17.83
CA LEU A 349 0.18 8.13 -17.23
C LEU A 349 0.35 8.12 -15.70
N PRO A 350 -0.67 7.69 -14.93
CA PRO A 350 -0.54 7.46 -13.50
C PRO A 350 0.39 6.26 -13.19
N PRO A 351 0.83 6.05 -11.93
CA PRO A 351 1.75 4.97 -11.55
C PRO A 351 1.17 3.56 -11.60
N ARG A 352 -0.05 3.39 -12.12
CA ARG A 352 -0.74 2.09 -12.14
C ARG A 352 -0.18 1.20 -13.26
N PRO A 353 0.11 -0.09 -12.99
CA PRO A 353 0.65 -0.99 -14.01
C PRO A 353 -0.20 -1.07 -15.29
N TYR A 354 -1.54 -1.12 -15.16
CA TYR A 354 -2.44 -1.14 -16.31
C TYR A 354 -2.24 0.08 -17.22
N ALA A 355 -1.94 1.26 -16.65
CA ALA A 355 -1.80 2.50 -17.41
C ALA A 355 -0.43 2.58 -18.08
N ARG A 356 0.67 2.34 -17.32
CA ARG A 356 2.03 2.43 -17.84
C ARG A 356 2.32 1.36 -18.90
N ARG A 357 1.97 0.10 -18.63
CA ARG A 357 2.14 -1.01 -19.60
C ARG A 357 1.28 -0.81 -20.85
N SER A 358 0.01 -0.40 -20.70
CA SER A 358 -0.85 -0.11 -21.87
C SER A 358 -0.31 1.05 -22.70
N GLY A 359 0.21 2.10 -22.05
CA GLY A 359 0.82 3.22 -22.77
C GLY A 359 2.05 2.83 -23.58
N GLU A 360 2.92 1.97 -23.02
CA GLU A 360 4.10 1.44 -23.71
C GLU A 360 3.73 0.64 -24.96
N VAL A 361 2.69 -0.20 -24.88
CA VAL A 361 2.18 -0.95 -26.04
C VAL A 361 1.49 -0.04 -27.05
N LEU A 362 0.75 0.96 -26.57
CA LEU A 362 -0.05 1.85 -27.41
C LEU A 362 0.81 2.81 -28.26
N ILE A 363 2.03 3.18 -27.82
CA ILE A 363 2.92 4.07 -28.59
C ILE A 363 3.15 3.55 -30.01
N SER A 364 3.45 2.26 -30.19
CA SER A 364 3.77 1.71 -31.51
C SER A 364 2.53 1.72 -32.42
N GLN A 365 1.37 1.35 -31.88
CA GLN A 365 0.10 1.35 -32.59
C GLN A 365 -0.30 2.77 -33.05
N LEU A 366 -0.12 3.77 -32.18
CA LEU A 366 -0.34 5.17 -32.51
C LEU A 366 0.63 5.67 -33.58
N ALA A 367 1.92 5.31 -33.49
CA ALA A 367 2.94 5.72 -34.44
C ALA A 367 2.63 5.21 -35.86
N GLU A 368 2.17 3.96 -35.98
CA GLU A 368 1.71 3.39 -37.26
C GLU A 368 0.54 4.19 -37.87
N ALA A 369 -0.36 4.72 -37.03
CA ALA A 369 -1.46 5.58 -37.44
C ALA A 369 -1.06 7.06 -37.71
N GLY A 370 0.24 7.41 -37.61
CA GLY A 370 0.71 8.79 -37.79
C GLY A 370 0.59 9.66 -36.53
N ILE A 371 0.41 9.07 -35.36
CA ILE A 371 0.27 9.78 -34.07
C ILE A 371 1.52 9.50 -33.23
N ARG A 372 2.41 10.48 -33.12
CA ARG A 372 3.67 10.34 -32.38
C ARG A 372 3.46 10.75 -30.93
N ALA A 373 3.28 9.77 -30.05
CA ALA A 373 3.06 9.98 -28.62
C ALA A 373 4.36 9.95 -27.81
N SER A 374 4.53 10.92 -26.90
CA SER A 374 5.58 10.92 -25.86
C SER A 374 4.97 10.60 -24.50
N ILE A 375 5.51 9.61 -23.78
CA ILE A 375 5.02 9.27 -22.43
C ILE A 375 5.58 10.24 -21.39
N GLU A 376 4.68 10.76 -20.56
CA GLU A 376 5.00 11.48 -19.33
C GLU A 376 4.43 10.69 -18.14
N ASN A 377 5.31 10.02 -17.39
CA ASN A 377 4.90 9.31 -16.18
C ASN A 377 4.71 10.30 -15.04
N LEU A 378 3.48 10.34 -14.51
CA LEU A 378 3.11 11.14 -13.36
C LEU A 378 2.94 10.24 -12.14
N GLU A 379 3.21 10.79 -10.97
CA GLU A 379 2.77 10.20 -9.71
C GLU A 379 1.27 10.51 -9.48
N TRP A 380 0.57 9.67 -8.70
CA TRP A 380 -0.92 9.72 -8.63
C TRP A 380 -1.44 11.12 -8.27
N ALA A 381 -0.81 11.80 -7.32
CA ALA A 381 -1.18 13.17 -6.94
C ALA A 381 -0.94 14.19 -8.06
N GLN A 382 0.15 14.04 -8.84
CA GLN A 382 0.41 14.91 -9.99
C GLN A 382 -0.59 14.66 -11.11
N TRP A 383 -0.98 13.40 -11.30
CA TRP A 383 -2.01 13.02 -12.26
C TRP A 383 -3.36 13.66 -11.88
N LEU A 384 -3.79 13.55 -10.63
CA LEU A 384 -5.03 14.18 -10.16
C LEU A 384 -5.02 15.70 -10.34
N ASP A 385 -3.93 16.39 -9.99
CA ASP A 385 -3.83 17.84 -10.17
C ASP A 385 -3.77 18.26 -11.64
N GLN A 386 -2.85 17.69 -12.42
CA GLN A 386 -2.60 18.14 -13.78
C GLN A 386 -3.65 17.63 -14.76
N VAL A 387 -3.97 16.33 -14.72
CA VAL A 387 -4.86 15.67 -15.68
C VAL A 387 -6.31 15.85 -15.26
N PHE A 388 -6.67 15.39 -14.05
CA PHE A 388 -8.08 15.36 -13.63
C PHE A 388 -8.64 16.75 -13.33
N LYS A 389 -7.91 17.57 -12.56
CA LYS A 389 -8.37 18.90 -12.13
C LYS A 389 -8.12 20.00 -13.17
N ARG A 390 -6.85 20.19 -13.55
CA ARG A 390 -6.44 21.30 -14.44
C ARG A 390 -6.65 21.01 -15.92
N ARG A 391 -7.00 19.77 -16.28
CA ARG A 391 -7.18 19.31 -17.66
C ARG A 391 -5.97 19.60 -18.56
N GLN A 392 -4.78 19.59 -17.97
CA GLN A 392 -3.50 19.78 -18.65
C GLN A 392 -3.01 18.43 -19.19
N PHE A 393 -3.60 17.96 -20.28
CA PHE A 393 -3.16 16.74 -20.97
C PHE A 393 -3.67 16.72 -22.40
N ASP A 394 -3.04 15.89 -23.24
CA ASP A 394 -3.58 15.48 -24.55
C ASP A 394 -4.32 14.15 -24.37
N LEU A 395 -3.58 13.13 -23.94
CA LEU A 395 -4.06 11.77 -23.73
C LEU A 395 -3.66 11.27 -22.32
N THR A 396 -4.47 10.39 -21.75
CA THR A 396 -4.18 9.69 -20.50
C THR A 396 -4.82 8.31 -20.48
N ILE A 397 -4.35 7.37 -19.66
CA ILE A 397 -5.01 6.08 -19.44
C ILE A 397 -5.37 5.96 -17.97
N VAL A 398 -6.66 5.72 -17.70
CA VAL A 398 -7.18 5.53 -16.34
C VAL A 398 -8.29 4.47 -16.35
N GLU A 399 -8.43 3.78 -15.23
CA GLU A 399 -9.50 2.82 -14.99
C GLU A 399 -10.57 3.49 -14.13
N HIS A 400 -11.83 3.40 -14.56
CA HIS A 400 -13.01 3.81 -13.78
C HIS A 400 -13.70 2.57 -13.24
N VAL A 401 -13.87 2.48 -11.92
CA VAL A 401 -14.27 1.24 -11.23
C VAL A 401 -15.72 1.26 -10.74
N GLU A 402 -16.38 2.41 -10.87
CA GLU A 402 -17.73 2.65 -10.43
C GLU A 402 -18.73 1.95 -11.38
N PRO A 403 -19.69 1.18 -10.87
CA PRO A 403 -20.72 0.58 -11.73
C PRO A 403 -21.62 1.66 -12.31
N MET A 404 -22.00 1.55 -13.58
CA MET A 404 -23.03 2.40 -14.21
C MET A 404 -22.71 3.92 -14.16
N ASP A 405 -21.44 4.27 -14.17
CA ASP A 405 -20.89 5.64 -14.15
C ASP A 405 -21.01 6.39 -15.49
N TYR A 406 -21.99 6.05 -16.32
CA TYR A 406 -22.20 6.68 -17.62
C TYR A 406 -22.59 8.17 -17.52
N ASP A 407 -23.04 8.62 -16.35
CA ASP A 407 -23.43 10.01 -16.12
C ASP A 407 -22.25 10.98 -16.07
N ILE A 408 -21.01 10.50 -15.90
CA ILE A 408 -19.80 11.34 -15.95
C ILE A 408 -19.67 12.10 -17.27
N TYR A 409 -20.23 11.56 -18.36
CA TYR A 409 -20.29 12.19 -19.68
C TYR A 409 -21.29 13.35 -19.77
N GLY A 410 -22.21 13.47 -18.81
CA GLY A 410 -23.12 14.62 -18.68
C GLY A 410 -22.56 15.75 -17.81
N ARG A 411 -21.44 15.52 -17.12
CA ARG A 411 -20.82 16.49 -16.21
C ARG A 411 -19.92 17.44 -17.02
N LYS A 412 -20.36 18.69 -17.20
CA LYS A 412 -19.66 19.71 -18.03
C LYS A 412 -18.24 20.02 -17.53
N ASP A 413 -18.00 19.81 -16.25
CA ASP A 413 -16.73 20.06 -15.59
C ASP A 413 -15.79 18.84 -15.52
N TYR A 414 -16.16 17.72 -16.16
CA TYR A 414 -15.36 16.50 -16.12
C TYR A 414 -14.06 16.60 -16.93
N TYR A 415 -13.04 15.80 -16.56
CA TYR A 415 -11.65 16.04 -16.97
C TYR A 415 -11.39 15.91 -18.48
N PHE A 416 -12.16 15.08 -19.20
CA PHE A 416 -12.06 14.95 -20.66
C PHE A 416 -12.82 16.03 -21.44
N GLY A 417 -13.63 16.87 -20.77
CA GLY A 417 -14.25 18.05 -21.37
C GLY A 417 -15.26 17.77 -22.49
N TYR A 418 -16.03 16.69 -22.39
CA TYR A 418 -17.08 16.36 -23.36
C TYR A 418 -18.33 17.19 -23.10
N ASP A 419 -18.92 17.74 -24.16
CA ASP A 419 -20.15 18.51 -24.10
C ASP A 419 -21.04 18.17 -25.31
N SER A 420 -22.22 17.62 -25.06
CA SER A 420 -23.16 17.21 -26.09
C SER A 420 -24.60 17.36 -25.64
N PRO A 421 -25.36 18.31 -26.20
CA PRO A 421 -26.79 18.45 -25.92
C PRO A 421 -27.60 17.19 -26.26
N THR A 422 -27.15 16.42 -27.26
CA THR A 422 -27.78 15.15 -27.62
C THR A 422 -27.57 14.10 -26.54
N PHE A 423 -26.37 14.03 -25.98
CA PHE A 423 -26.08 13.15 -24.86
C PHE A 423 -26.90 13.53 -23.62
N ASP A 424 -26.97 14.82 -23.28
CA ASP A 424 -27.73 15.29 -22.13
C ASP A 424 -29.22 14.93 -22.25
N ALA A 425 -29.79 15.08 -23.45
CA ALA A 425 -31.18 14.70 -23.72
C ALA A 425 -31.42 13.19 -23.59
N LEU A 426 -30.47 12.36 -24.04
CA LEU A 426 -30.53 10.90 -23.85
C LEU A 426 -30.41 10.53 -22.37
N LEU A 427 -29.48 11.15 -21.64
CA LEU A 427 -29.30 10.93 -20.21
C LEU A 427 -30.55 11.34 -19.42
N ALA A 428 -31.21 12.43 -19.78
CA ALA A 428 -32.49 12.83 -19.20
C ALA A 428 -33.58 11.77 -19.44
N GLN A 429 -33.65 11.19 -20.65
CA GLN A 429 -34.58 10.09 -20.94
C GLN A 429 -34.26 8.82 -20.16
N VAL A 430 -32.98 8.44 -20.04
CA VAL A 430 -32.55 7.30 -19.22
C VAL A 430 -33.00 7.48 -17.77
N ASN A 431 -32.82 8.69 -17.22
CA ASN A 431 -33.22 9.02 -15.86
C ASN A 431 -34.74 9.05 -15.67
N ALA A 432 -35.51 9.34 -16.72
CA ALA A 432 -36.97 9.39 -16.69
C ALA A 432 -37.64 8.09 -17.17
N ALA A 433 -36.87 7.04 -17.42
CA ALA A 433 -37.39 5.79 -17.97
C ALA A 433 -38.39 5.13 -17.01
N PRO A 434 -39.60 4.73 -17.49
CA PRO A 434 -40.67 4.22 -16.63
C PRO A 434 -40.42 2.79 -16.14
N ASP A 435 -39.58 2.04 -16.85
CA ASP A 435 -39.28 0.63 -16.56
C ASP A 435 -37.85 0.27 -16.99
N GLU A 436 -37.39 -0.89 -16.50
CA GLU A 436 -36.05 -1.39 -16.75
C GLU A 436 -35.78 -1.72 -18.24
N PRO A 437 -36.69 -2.39 -18.99
CA PRO A 437 -36.48 -2.63 -20.42
C PRO A 437 -36.29 -1.35 -21.25
N THR A 438 -37.11 -0.33 -20.99
CA THR A 438 -37.00 0.98 -21.65
C THR A 438 -35.69 1.66 -21.29
N ARG A 439 -35.31 1.62 -20.01
CA ARG A 439 -34.03 2.17 -19.54
C ARG A 439 -32.84 1.48 -20.21
N ASN A 440 -32.84 0.15 -20.27
CA ASN A 440 -31.75 -0.64 -20.86
C ASN A 440 -31.59 -0.36 -22.36
N ARG A 441 -32.68 -0.16 -23.10
CA ARG A 441 -32.63 0.29 -24.50
C ARG A 441 -31.98 1.68 -24.62
N LEU A 442 -32.42 2.64 -23.81
CA LEU A 442 -31.90 4.02 -23.81
C LEU A 442 -30.41 4.08 -23.38
N LEU A 443 -29.99 3.21 -22.46
CA LEU A 443 -28.59 3.03 -22.09
C LEU A 443 -27.75 2.52 -23.26
N GLY A 444 -28.30 1.64 -24.10
CA GLY A 444 -27.69 1.23 -25.35
C GLY A 444 -27.51 2.39 -26.34
N ASP A 445 -28.51 3.27 -26.43
CA ASP A 445 -28.44 4.48 -27.27
C ASP A 445 -27.38 5.47 -26.76
N LEU A 446 -27.28 5.63 -25.43
CA LEU A 446 -26.26 6.45 -24.77
C LEU A 446 -24.84 5.91 -25.04
N GLN A 447 -24.65 4.59 -24.93
CA GLN A 447 -23.38 3.93 -25.26
C GLN A 447 -22.97 4.17 -26.72
N ARG A 448 -23.90 3.98 -27.67
CA ARG A 448 -23.65 4.26 -29.10
C ARG A 448 -23.23 5.72 -29.31
N ARG A 449 -23.90 6.66 -28.64
CA ARG A 449 -23.61 8.08 -28.78
C ARG A 449 -22.17 8.42 -28.38
N ILE A 450 -21.72 7.98 -27.21
CA ILE A 450 -20.33 8.26 -26.75
C ILE A 450 -19.29 7.51 -27.57
N ALA A 451 -19.64 6.35 -28.12
CA ALA A 451 -18.80 5.60 -29.04
C ALA A 451 -18.64 6.34 -30.37
N GLU A 452 -19.74 6.75 -31.01
CA GLU A 452 -19.74 7.47 -32.30
C GLU A 452 -19.08 8.85 -32.23
N ASP A 453 -19.23 9.54 -31.10
CA ASP A 453 -18.53 10.81 -30.81
C ASP A 453 -17.03 10.59 -30.50
N ALA A 454 -16.59 9.33 -30.40
CA ALA A 454 -15.23 8.92 -30.04
C ALA A 454 -14.71 9.73 -28.85
N VAL A 455 -15.52 9.84 -27.79
CA VAL A 455 -15.22 10.75 -26.67
C VAL A 455 -13.89 10.37 -26.01
N ASN A 456 -13.69 9.06 -25.80
CA ASN A 456 -12.46 8.45 -25.31
C ASN A 456 -12.14 7.22 -26.17
N GLY A 457 -10.88 6.77 -26.17
CA GLY A 457 -10.54 5.46 -26.69
C GLY A 457 -10.91 4.38 -25.68
N PHE A 458 -11.97 3.62 -25.94
CA PHE A 458 -12.38 2.52 -25.06
C PHE A 458 -11.43 1.34 -25.25
N LEU A 459 -10.67 0.95 -24.22
CA LEU A 459 -9.62 -0.05 -24.33
C LEU A 459 -10.16 -1.43 -23.93
N PHE A 460 -10.34 -1.65 -22.64
CA PHE A 460 -10.78 -2.93 -22.10
C PHE A 460 -11.44 -2.76 -20.72
N GLN A 461 -12.31 -3.70 -20.39
CA GLN A 461 -12.76 -3.95 -19.03
C GLN A 461 -11.74 -4.86 -18.33
N SER A 462 -11.31 -4.47 -17.14
CA SER A 462 -10.37 -5.26 -16.34
C SER A 462 -11.02 -6.56 -15.85
N SER A 463 -10.20 -7.60 -15.70
CA SER A 463 -10.64 -8.81 -15.02
C SER A 463 -10.34 -8.74 -13.52
N ARG A 464 -11.26 -9.24 -12.69
CA ARG A 464 -10.99 -9.49 -11.27
C ARG A 464 -10.25 -10.81 -11.14
N ILE A 465 -8.93 -10.76 -10.94
CA ILE A 465 -8.09 -11.95 -10.82
C ILE A 465 -7.97 -12.32 -9.33
N GLY A 466 -8.64 -13.39 -8.93
CA GLY A 466 -8.51 -13.97 -7.60
C GLY A 466 -7.52 -15.12 -7.58
N VAL A 467 -6.61 -15.14 -6.60
CA VAL A 467 -5.74 -16.29 -6.32
C VAL A 467 -5.88 -16.67 -4.86
N TRP A 468 -6.35 -17.88 -4.58
CA TRP A 468 -6.50 -18.36 -3.21
C TRP A 468 -6.17 -19.84 -3.06
N LYS A 469 -5.89 -20.28 -1.83
CA LYS A 469 -5.68 -21.70 -1.52
C LYS A 469 -6.91 -22.51 -1.93
N ALA A 470 -6.68 -23.72 -2.43
CA ALA A 470 -7.72 -24.56 -3.02
C ALA A 470 -8.85 -24.92 -2.03
N ASP A 471 -8.56 -24.92 -0.73
CA ASP A 471 -9.50 -25.20 0.36
C ASP A 471 -10.29 -23.97 0.86
N VAL A 472 -9.97 -22.75 0.37
CA VAL A 472 -10.73 -21.52 0.66
C VAL A 472 -11.90 -21.40 -0.29
N ASN A 473 -13.11 -21.27 0.26
CA ASN A 473 -14.37 -21.22 -0.46
C ASN A 473 -15.25 -20.06 -0.01
N GLY A 474 -16.28 -19.73 -0.81
CA GLY A 474 -17.28 -18.71 -0.47
C GLY A 474 -16.86 -17.26 -0.67
N LEU A 475 -15.65 -17.01 -1.18
CA LEU A 475 -15.22 -15.68 -1.64
C LEU A 475 -15.88 -15.33 -2.97
N TRP A 476 -16.18 -14.04 -3.16
CA TRP A 476 -16.76 -13.53 -4.40
C TRP A 476 -15.75 -13.63 -5.55
N ILE A 477 -16.21 -14.14 -6.69
CA ILE A 477 -15.41 -14.22 -7.91
C ILE A 477 -15.56 -12.93 -8.72
N ASN A 478 -16.79 -12.46 -8.87
CA ASN A 478 -17.10 -11.21 -9.56
C ASN A 478 -17.08 -10.04 -8.57
N GLY A 479 -16.73 -8.85 -9.06
CA GLY A 479 -16.78 -7.60 -8.32
C GLY A 479 -17.78 -6.63 -8.95
N PRO A 480 -19.09 -6.80 -8.71
CA PRO A 480 -20.12 -5.85 -9.17
C PRO A 480 -20.05 -4.51 -8.43
N ILE A 481 -19.30 -4.46 -7.32
CA ILE A 481 -18.90 -3.29 -6.54
C ILE A 481 -17.54 -3.58 -5.90
N ALA A 482 -16.87 -2.54 -5.40
CA ALA A 482 -15.60 -2.63 -4.70
C ALA A 482 -15.76 -3.31 -3.31
N ALA A 483 -16.03 -4.61 -3.26
CA ALA A 483 -16.25 -5.35 -2.03
C ALA A 483 -15.47 -6.67 -2.00
N ASN A 484 -14.89 -6.98 -0.85
CA ASN A 484 -14.46 -8.34 -0.49
C ASN A 484 -15.36 -8.86 0.62
N ASP A 485 -16.58 -9.25 0.24
CA ASP A 485 -17.52 -9.89 1.16
C ASP A 485 -16.96 -11.26 1.59
N VAL A 486 -16.62 -11.37 2.87
CA VAL A 486 -16.09 -12.59 3.51
C VAL A 486 -17.15 -13.31 4.34
N THR A 487 -18.41 -12.86 4.31
CA THR A 487 -19.51 -13.40 5.13
C THR A 487 -19.83 -14.85 4.79
N GLY A 488 -19.72 -15.20 3.51
CA GLY A 488 -19.88 -16.57 3.00
C GLY A 488 -18.59 -17.40 3.02
N ALA A 489 -17.44 -16.83 3.41
CA ALA A 489 -16.15 -17.49 3.26
C ALA A 489 -15.92 -18.59 4.30
N TYR A 490 -15.27 -19.69 3.89
CA TYR A 490 -14.98 -20.83 4.77
C TYR A 490 -13.86 -21.73 4.24
N TRP A 491 -13.30 -22.56 5.13
CA TRP A 491 -12.34 -23.62 4.81
C TRP A 491 -13.04 -24.97 4.62
N THR A 492 -12.68 -25.74 3.58
CA THR A 492 -13.14 -27.15 3.46
C THR A 492 -12.57 -28.00 4.58
N GLY A 493 -13.43 -28.75 5.29
CA GLY A 493 -13.04 -29.59 6.43
C GLY A 493 -13.13 -28.90 7.80
N ALA A 494 -13.56 -27.63 7.86
CA ALA A 494 -13.83 -26.95 9.12
C ALA A 494 -15.11 -27.51 9.78
N GLY A 495 -14.94 -28.33 10.82
CA GLY A 495 -16.02 -28.62 11.77
C GLY A 495 -16.32 -27.37 12.61
N ALA A 496 -17.60 -27.15 12.93
CA ALA A 496 -18.01 -26.08 13.83
C ALA A 496 -17.45 -26.35 15.23
N ALA A 497 -16.43 -25.60 15.64
CA ALA A 497 -15.99 -25.56 17.03
C ALA A 497 -15.58 -24.13 17.38
N GLY A 498 -16.33 -23.53 18.30
CA GLY A 498 -15.96 -22.28 18.93
C GLY A 498 -14.79 -22.48 19.88
N ALA A 499 -13.79 -21.63 19.78
CA ALA A 499 -12.87 -21.35 20.87
C ALA A 499 -12.55 -19.86 20.83
N ALA A 500 -13.12 -19.11 21.78
CA ALA A 500 -12.73 -17.74 22.03
C ALA A 500 -11.26 -17.72 22.45
N SER A 501 -10.39 -17.18 21.60
CA SER A 501 -9.03 -16.83 22.02
C SER A 501 -9.11 -15.52 22.81
N THR A 502 -9.09 -15.64 24.14
CA THR A 502 -8.82 -14.51 25.03
C THR A 502 -7.48 -13.87 24.66
N GLU A 503 -7.54 -12.67 24.08
CA GLU A 503 -6.38 -11.78 24.01
C GLU A 503 -5.97 -11.41 25.43
N ARG A 504 -4.83 -11.94 25.86
CA ARG A 504 -4.10 -11.38 27.00
C ARG A 504 -3.52 -10.06 26.54
N THR A 505 -4.00 -8.97 27.14
CA THR A 505 -3.33 -7.68 27.16
C THR A 505 -2.01 -7.83 27.91
N GLY A 506 -0.96 -8.22 27.17
CA GLY A 506 0.40 -8.22 27.65
C GLY A 506 0.83 -6.78 27.89
N GLY A 507 0.86 -6.37 29.15
CA GLY A 507 1.46 -5.10 29.56
C GLY A 507 2.87 -5.00 29.00
N ALA A 508 3.11 -3.98 28.17
CA ALA A 508 4.44 -3.64 27.71
C ALA A 508 5.33 -3.37 28.93
N LEU A 509 6.39 -4.16 29.08
CA LEU A 509 7.50 -3.80 29.98
C LEU A 509 8.00 -2.40 29.59
N PRO A 510 8.29 -1.51 30.54
CA PRO A 510 8.64 -0.15 30.23
C PRO A 510 10.09 -0.07 29.79
N TRP A 511 10.35 -0.45 28.53
CA TRP A 511 11.66 -0.30 27.89
C TRP A 511 12.17 1.14 27.95
N GLY A 512 11.27 2.13 28.03
CA GLY A 512 11.63 3.55 28.14
C GLY A 512 12.54 3.86 29.33
N TRP A 513 12.20 3.35 30.53
CA TRP A 513 13.01 3.62 31.73
C TRP A 513 14.33 2.86 31.72
N ILE A 514 14.34 1.60 31.25
CA ILE A 514 15.57 0.79 31.14
C ILE A 514 16.54 1.42 30.13
N SER A 515 16.03 1.92 29.01
CA SER A 515 16.83 2.58 27.97
C SER A 515 17.41 3.92 28.44
N LEU A 516 16.62 4.71 29.17
CA LEU A 516 17.07 5.97 29.76
C LEU A 516 18.14 5.76 30.83
N ILE A 517 17.96 4.78 31.72
CA ILE A 517 18.94 4.45 32.76
C ILE A 517 20.21 3.87 32.13
N ALA A 518 20.10 2.96 31.16
CA ALA A 518 21.25 2.39 30.46
C ALA A 518 22.02 3.47 29.67
N GLY A 519 21.31 4.38 29.00
CA GLY A 519 21.91 5.51 28.30
C GLY A 519 22.61 6.47 29.26
N ALA A 520 21.96 6.86 30.36
CA ALA A 520 22.56 7.70 31.38
C ALA A 520 23.77 7.03 32.05
N ALA A 521 23.69 5.73 32.35
CA ALA A 521 24.80 4.96 32.90
C ALA A 521 25.97 4.84 31.90
N LEU A 522 25.69 4.67 30.60
CA LEU A 522 26.71 4.67 29.56
C LEU A 522 27.38 6.05 29.45
N LEU A 523 26.61 7.13 29.44
CA LEU A 523 27.16 8.50 29.38
C LEU A 523 27.98 8.82 30.65
N ALA A 524 27.50 8.42 31.83
CA ALA A 524 28.22 8.57 33.09
C ALA A 524 29.51 7.74 33.10
N PHE A 525 29.45 6.48 32.62
CA PHE A 525 30.63 5.64 32.47
C PHE A 525 31.64 6.23 31.49
N VAL A 526 31.19 6.75 30.34
CA VAL A 526 32.05 7.39 29.34
C VAL A 526 32.65 8.68 29.90
N ALA A 527 31.86 9.52 30.56
CA ALA A 527 32.32 10.75 31.20
C ALA A 527 33.35 10.46 32.30
N TRP A 528 33.10 9.46 33.14
CA TRP A 528 34.03 9.00 34.17
C TRP A 528 35.32 8.43 33.57
N ARG A 529 35.19 7.62 32.50
CA ARG A 529 36.31 6.86 31.93
C ARG A 529 37.20 7.66 30.97
N PHE A 530 36.65 8.70 30.32
CA PHE A 530 37.29 9.43 29.23
C PHE A 530 37.24 10.97 29.36
N GLY A 531 36.55 11.50 30.37
CA GLY A 531 36.48 12.92 30.69
C GLY A 531 35.26 13.63 30.09
N ALA A 532 34.58 14.43 30.91
CA ALA A 532 33.37 15.16 30.53
C ALA A 532 33.59 16.15 29.38
N ALA A 533 34.77 16.78 29.28
CA ALA A 533 35.09 17.74 28.22
C ALA A 533 35.14 17.11 26.81
N TRP A 534 35.69 15.90 26.69
CA TRP A 534 35.69 15.17 25.42
C TRP A 534 34.26 14.79 25.01
N LEU A 535 33.47 14.27 25.97
CA LEU A 535 32.09 13.88 25.74
C LEU A 535 31.23 15.08 25.32
N LEU A 536 31.35 16.22 26.00
CA LEU A 536 30.65 17.46 25.65
C LEU A 536 31.05 17.97 24.26
N LYS A 537 32.34 17.92 23.90
CA LYS A 537 32.80 18.31 22.55
C LYS A 537 32.17 17.44 21.47
N LYS A 538 32.11 16.12 21.68
CA LYS A 538 31.51 15.18 20.72
C LYS A 538 29.99 15.34 20.63
N LEU A 539 29.29 15.40 21.77
CA LEU A 539 27.85 15.63 21.82
C LEU A 539 27.48 16.97 21.18
N GLY A 540 28.26 18.03 21.43
CA GLY A 540 28.07 19.33 20.79
C GLY A 540 28.23 19.28 19.27
N GLY A 541 29.24 18.56 18.76
CA GLY A 541 29.42 18.35 17.32
C GLY A 541 28.24 17.62 16.67
N HIS A 542 27.77 16.53 17.29
CA HIS A 542 26.60 15.79 16.80
C HIS A 542 25.30 16.59 16.91
N ALA A 543 25.12 17.37 17.97
CA ALA A 543 23.98 18.27 18.13
C ALA A 543 23.95 19.35 17.02
N LEU A 544 25.11 19.91 16.66
CA LEU A 544 25.23 20.84 15.55
C LEU A 544 24.89 20.18 14.21
N THR A 545 25.34 18.93 13.98
CA THR A 545 24.97 18.15 12.79
C THR A 545 23.46 17.92 12.70
N LEU A 546 22.81 17.56 13.82
CA LEU A 546 21.37 17.37 13.88
C LEU A 546 20.62 18.67 13.62
N LEU A 547 21.07 19.79 14.21
CA LEU A 547 20.48 21.11 13.97
C LEU A 547 20.61 21.52 12.51
N ALA A 548 21.78 21.34 11.90
CA ALA A 548 21.98 21.61 10.48
C ALA A 548 21.06 20.73 9.61
N ALA A 549 20.92 19.45 9.95
CA ALA A 549 20.04 18.54 9.23
C ALA A 549 18.56 18.94 9.36
N THR A 550 18.09 19.36 10.54
CA THR A 550 16.68 19.80 10.70
C THR A 550 16.40 21.06 9.88
N VAL A 551 17.34 22.01 9.79
CA VAL A 551 17.24 23.17 8.89
C VAL A 551 17.12 22.72 7.43
N VAL A 552 18.01 21.83 6.97
CA VAL A 552 18.00 21.35 5.58
C VAL A 552 16.70 20.61 5.26
N ILE A 553 16.27 19.69 6.13
CA ILE A 553 15.02 18.94 5.96
C ILE A 553 13.82 19.90 5.87
N PHE A 554 13.76 20.89 6.76
CA PHE A 554 12.70 21.88 6.78
C PHE A 554 12.68 22.74 5.50
N LEU A 555 13.83 23.21 5.04
CA LEU A 555 13.93 24.00 3.81
C LEU A 555 13.54 23.20 2.58
N LEU A 556 13.98 21.95 2.46
CA LEU A 556 13.64 21.08 1.33
C LEU A 556 12.13 20.88 1.20
N LEU A 557 11.43 20.73 2.33
CA LEU A 557 9.97 20.55 2.34
C LEU A 557 9.20 21.81 1.98
N GLN A 558 9.74 23.01 2.24
CA GLN A 558 9.11 24.26 1.82
C GLN A 558 9.16 24.49 0.31
N VAL A 559 10.09 23.85 -0.40
CA VAL A 559 10.23 23.97 -1.86
C VAL A 559 9.31 22.99 -2.59
N VAL A 560 8.69 22.02 -1.87
CA VAL A 560 7.78 21.05 -2.48
C VAL A 560 6.51 21.75 -2.98
N PRO A 561 6.16 21.66 -4.27
CA PRO A 561 5.00 22.37 -4.81
C PRO A 561 3.66 21.74 -4.38
N GLY A 562 2.78 22.61 -3.87
CA GLY A 562 1.40 22.29 -3.48
C GLY A 562 1.11 22.60 -2.01
N ASP A 563 -0.05 23.19 -1.72
CA ASP A 563 -0.49 23.46 -0.35
C ASP A 563 -1.13 22.20 0.27
N PRO A 564 -0.56 21.62 1.35
CA PRO A 564 -1.09 20.40 1.96
C PRO A 564 -2.50 20.57 2.53
N ALA A 565 -2.90 21.76 3.00
CA ALA A 565 -4.27 21.99 3.49
C ALA A 565 -5.30 21.95 2.34
N SER A 566 -4.93 22.53 1.19
CA SER A 566 -5.74 22.47 -0.04
C SER A 566 -5.86 21.04 -0.59
N TYR A 567 -4.87 20.18 -0.33
CA TYR A 567 -4.90 18.76 -0.70
C TYR A 567 -5.85 17.95 0.21
N MET A 568 -5.77 18.16 1.53
CA MET A 568 -6.55 17.41 2.52
C MET A 568 -8.05 17.67 2.45
N MET A 569 -8.47 18.93 2.26
CA MET A 569 -9.90 19.27 2.26
C MET A 569 -10.62 18.87 0.97
N GLY A 570 -9.89 18.39 -0.03
CA GLY A 570 -10.45 17.98 -1.30
C GLY A 570 -10.93 19.15 -2.16
N LEU A 571 -11.49 18.81 -3.33
CA LEU A 571 -11.67 19.73 -4.45
C LEU A 571 -12.82 20.74 -4.27
N ASN A 572 -13.74 20.52 -3.31
CA ASN A 572 -14.92 21.35 -3.06
C ASN A 572 -14.85 22.18 -1.76
N ALA A 573 -13.70 22.22 -1.11
CA ALA A 573 -13.54 22.90 0.16
C ALA A 573 -13.61 24.42 0.00
N SER A 574 -14.38 25.09 0.87
CA SER A 574 -14.46 26.54 0.86
C SER A 574 -13.08 27.15 1.17
N PRO A 575 -12.73 28.32 0.59
CA PRO A 575 -11.49 29.01 0.92
C PRO A 575 -11.33 29.28 2.42
N GLU A 576 -12.42 29.53 3.16
CA GLU A 576 -12.36 29.69 4.62
C GLU A 576 -11.99 28.38 5.32
N SER A 577 -12.50 27.25 4.83
CA SER A 577 -12.20 25.92 5.38
C SER A 577 -10.74 25.54 5.15
N ILE A 578 -10.18 25.88 3.98
CA ILE A 578 -8.76 25.70 3.68
C ILE A 578 -7.91 26.60 4.59
N ALA A 579 -8.28 27.88 4.75
CA ALA A 579 -7.55 28.80 5.64
C ALA A 579 -7.59 28.35 7.11
N ALA A 580 -8.74 27.87 7.58
CA ALA A 580 -8.88 27.29 8.91
C ALA A 580 -8.00 26.04 9.09
N LEU A 581 -7.93 25.16 8.08
CA LEU A 581 -7.04 24.01 8.14
C LEU A 581 -5.57 24.41 8.09
N ARG A 582 -5.18 25.40 7.28
CA ARG A 582 -3.79 25.94 7.28
C ARG A 582 -3.39 26.46 8.64
N GLN A 583 -4.31 27.16 9.32
CA GLN A 583 -4.11 27.64 10.67
C GLN A 583 -3.96 26.47 11.67
N GLN A 584 -4.82 25.45 11.59
CA GLN A 584 -4.72 24.25 12.44
C GLN A 584 -3.42 23.47 12.21
N MET A 585 -2.94 23.41 10.98
CA MET A 585 -1.70 22.72 10.60
C MET A 585 -0.44 23.55 10.91
N GLY A 586 -0.57 24.78 11.44
CA GLY A 586 0.57 25.66 11.72
C GLY A 586 1.33 26.11 10.47
N LEU A 587 0.64 26.18 9.33
CA LEU A 587 1.23 26.59 8.04
C LEU A 587 1.28 28.12 7.86
N GLU A 588 0.66 28.87 8.77
CA GLU A 588 0.64 30.33 8.78
C GLU A 588 1.90 30.93 9.42
N GLY A 589 2.21 32.18 9.06
CA GLY A 589 3.36 32.92 9.58
C GLY A 589 4.64 32.82 8.74
N SER A 590 5.71 33.43 9.25
CA SER A 590 7.02 33.46 8.59
C SER A 590 7.70 32.08 8.63
N GLY A 591 8.58 31.80 7.67
CA GLY A 591 9.31 30.53 7.62
C GLY A 591 10.14 30.25 8.88
N LEU A 592 10.63 31.30 9.56
CA LEU A 592 11.38 31.18 10.80
C LEU A 592 10.49 30.79 11.98
N GLU A 593 9.31 31.41 12.12
CA GLU A 593 8.35 31.06 13.18
C GLU A 593 7.93 29.60 13.06
N ARG A 594 7.60 29.15 11.85
CA ARG A 594 7.26 27.74 11.59
C ARG A 594 8.41 26.80 11.92
N TYR A 595 9.66 27.18 11.62
CA TYR A 595 10.82 26.35 11.94
C TYR A 595 10.98 26.17 13.44
N PHE A 596 10.94 27.25 14.21
CA PHE A 596 11.12 27.18 15.67
C PHE A 596 9.94 26.52 16.38
N ALA A 597 8.71 26.71 15.89
CA ALA A 597 7.54 25.99 16.38
C ALA A 597 7.70 24.48 16.15
N TRP A 598 8.01 24.07 14.91
CA TRP A 598 8.24 22.67 14.57
C TRP A 598 9.42 22.07 15.36
N LEU A 599 10.52 22.80 15.52
CA LEU A 599 11.67 22.36 16.31
C LEU A 599 11.30 22.19 17.79
N GLY A 600 10.49 23.10 18.35
CA GLY A 600 9.96 22.99 19.71
C GLY A 600 9.09 21.75 19.91
N ASP A 601 8.20 21.47 18.96
CA ASP A 601 7.37 20.26 18.95
C ASP A 601 8.23 18.99 18.85
N LEU A 602 9.22 18.97 17.96
CA LEU A 602 10.16 17.87 17.81
C LEU A 602 10.93 17.58 19.12
N LEU A 603 11.43 18.63 19.79
CA LEU A 603 12.17 18.51 21.06
C LEU A 603 11.28 18.03 22.22
N THR A 604 9.96 18.24 22.14
CA THR A 604 8.99 17.73 23.12
C THR A 604 8.41 16.36 22.74
N GLY A 605 8.86 15.76 21.63
CA GLY A 605 8.41 14.45 21.15
C GLY A 605 7.09 14.48 20.38
N LYS A 606 6.62 15.67 19.99
CA LYS A 606 5.43 15.85 19.16
C LYS A 606 5.83 15.90 17.68
N PHE A 607 5.55 14.81 16.96
CA PHE A 607 5.86 14.69 15.52
C PHE A 607 4.70 15.13 14.60
N GLY A 608 3.66 15.75 15.17
CA GLY A 608 2.43 16.07 14.45
C GLY A 608 1.53 14.86 14.18
N THR A 609 0.52 15.08 13.34
CA THR A 609 -0.49 14.09 12.95
C THR A 609 -0.37 13.81 11.46
N SER A 610 -0.36 12.53 11.08
CA SER A 610 -0.41 12.11 9.69
C SER A 610 -1.78 12.45 9.12
N TYR A 611 -1.83 13.09 7.96
CA TYR A 611 -3.10 13.33 7.27
C TYR A 611 -3.56 12.18 6.42
N THR A 612 -2.65 11.29 6.01
CA THR A 612 -3.07 10.09 5.29
C THR A 612 -3.65 9.07 6.25
N TYR A 613 -2.99 8.83 7.37
CA TYR A 613 -3.41 7.82 8.35
C TYR A 613 -4.31 8.39 9.44
N GLN A 614 -4.46 9.72 9.56
CA GLN A 614 -5.28 10.38 10.58
C GLN A 614 -4.91 9.97 12.02
N VAL A 615 -3.62 9.71 12.27
CA VAL A 615 -3.08 9.29 13.57
C VAL A 615 -1.78 10.03 13.91
N PRO A 616 -1.39 10.14 15.20
CA PRO A 616 -0.14 10.77 15.60
C PRO A 616 1.09 10.08 14.97
N VAL A 617 1.98 10.87 14.37
CA VAL A 617 3.16 10.36 13.66
C VAL A 617 4.14 9.66 14.61
N GLY A 618 4.20 10.10 15.87
CA GLY A 618 5.05 9.46 16.88
C GLY A 618 4.69 7.98 17.12
N GLY A 619 3.40 7.64 17.09
CA GLY A 619 2.93 6.26 17.19
C GLY A 619 3.36 5.43 15.98
N LEU A 620 3.17 5.97 14.77
CA LEU A 620 3.62 5.33 13.53
C LEU A 620 5.13 5.04 13.58
N ILE A 621 5.95 6.03 13.94
CA ILE A 621 7.40 5.88 14.05
C ILE A 621 7.78 4.80 15.05
N ALA A 622 7.15 4.78 16.23
CA ALA A 622 7.45 3.79 17.26
C ALA A 622 7.16 2.36 16.79
N GLU A 623 6.01 2.14 16.16
CA GLU A 623 5.64 0.84 15.58
C GLU A 623 6.63 0.37 14.51
N ARG A 624 7.10 1.29 13.65
CA ARG A 624 8.09 0.96 12.61
C ARG A 624 9.49 0.73 13.16
N LEU A 625 9.91 1.50 14.16
CA LEU A 625 11.19 1.32 14.82
C LEU A 625 11.31 -0.05 15.47
N ALA A 626 10.20 -0.59 15.99
CA ALA A 626 10.15 -1.96 16.52
C ALA A 626 10.46 -3.04 15.47
N VAL A 627 10.46 -2.71 14.17
CA VAL A 627 10.86 -3.61 13.09
C VAL A 627 12.23 -3.23 12.52
N SER A 628 12.42 -1.97 12.12
CA SER A 628 13.64 -1.54 11.43
C SER A 628 14.87 -1.54 12.33
N ALA A 629 14.74 -1.21 13.63
CA ALA A 629 15.90 -1.16 14.51
C ALA A 629 16.45 -2.58 14.84
N PRO A 630 15.61 -3.57 15.21
CA PRO A 630 16.06 -4.96 15.34
C PRO A 630 16.61 -5.53 14.04
N LEU A 631 15.97 -5.24 12.90
CA LEU A 631 16.46 -5.67 11.58
C LEU A 631 17.87 -5.12 11.29
N ALA A 632 18.09 -3.82 11.50
CA ALA A 632 19.39 -3.18 11.30
C ALA A 632 20.48 -3.73 12.23
N LEU A 633 20.11 -3.99 13.50
CA LEU A 633 21.01 -4.60 14.47
C LEU A 633 21.37 -6.04 14.07
N MET A 634 20.38 -6.85 13.67
CA MET A 634 20.60 -8.22 13.23
C MET A 634 21.50 -8.26 11.99
N ALA A 635 21.23 -7.41 10.99
CA ALA A 635 22.06 -7.31 9.79
C ALA A 635 23.51 -6.91 10.11
N THR A 636 23.68 -5.93 11.03
CA THR A 636 25.00 -5.49 11.50
C THR A 636 25.76 -6.58 12.24
N VAL A 637 25.11 -7.28 13.17
CA VAL A 637 25.73 -8.37 13.93
C VAL A 637 26.10 -9.52 12.99
N LEU A 638 25.18 -9.90 12.10
CA LEU A 638 25.42 -10.97 11.13
C LEU A 638 26.56 -10.62 10.17
N SER A 639 26.64 -9.37 9.71
CA SER A 639 27.72 -8.95 8.82
C SER A 639 29.09 -9.06 9.50
N LEU A 640 29.20 -8.70 10.78
CA LEU A 640 30.42 -8.88 11.57
C LEU A 640 30.74 -10.36 11.82
N LEU A 641 29.73 -11.17 12.18
CA LEU A 641 29.89 -12.62 12.42
C LEU A 641 30.39 -13.37 11.18
N VAL A 642 30.02 -12.93 9.98
CA VAL A 642 30.49 -13.50 8.72
C VAL A 642 31.83 -12.88 8.27
N ALA A 643 31.98 -11.56 8.43
CA ALA A 643 33.18 -10.85 7.99
C ALA A 643 34.44 -11.25 8.77
N LEU A 644 34.31 -11.43 10.10
CA LEU A 644 35.43 -11.77 10.98
C LEU A 644 36.11 -13.09 10.59
N PRO A 645 35.40 -14.24 10.51
CA PRO A 645 36.02 -15.50 10.09
C PRO A 645 36.62 -15.45 8.69
N ILE A 646 35.93 -14.84 7.72
CA ILE A 646 36.40 -14.75 6.34
C ILE A 646 37.67 -13.90 6.27
N GLY A 647 37.63 -12.69 6.83
CA GLY A 647 38.75 -11.75 6.79
C GLY A 647 39.99 -12.27 7.51
N VAL A 648 39.83 -12.86 8.70
CA VAL A 648 40.94 -13.46 9.46
C VAL A 648 41.52 -14.67 8.73
N THR A 649 40.66 -15.57 8.23
CA THR A 649 41.13 -16.79 7.54
C THR A 649 41.86 -16.43 6.26
N ALA A 650 41.32 -15.52 5.46
CA ALA A 650 41.94 -15.05 4.22
C ALA A 650 43.29 -14.34 4.48
N ALA A 651 43.39 -13.53 5.55
CA ALA A 651 44.66 -12.90 5.94
C ALA A 651 45.70 -13.93 6.40
N SER A 652 45.29 -14.89 7.24
CA SER A 652 46.19 -15.93 7.78
C SER A 652 46.70 -16.90 6.72
N ARG A 653 45.96 -17.06 5.61
CA ARG A 653 46.30 -17.96 4.49
C ARG A 653 46.56 -17.21 3.19
N ARG A 654 47.08 -15.98 3.28
CA ARG A 654 47.34 -15.12 2.13
C ARG A 654 48.08 -15.85 1.01
N GLY A 655 47.60 -15.70 -0.22
CA GLY A 655 48.22 -16.27 -1.42
C GLY A 655 47.95 -17.76 -1.64
N THR A 656 47.17 -18.41 -0.78
CA THR A 656 46.71 -19.79 -0.99
C THR A 656 45.40 -19.83 -1.78
N ALA A 657 45.03 -21.00 -2.30
CA ALA A 657 43.73 -21.21 -2.94
C ALA A 657 42.54 -20.88 -2.01
N VAL A 658 42.70 -21.02 -0.69
CA VAL A 658 41.66 -20.64 0.29
C VAL A 658 41.45 -19.13 0.31
N ASP A 659 42.52 -18.35 0.28
CA ASP A 659 42.44 -16.89 0.19
C ASP A 659 41.78 -16.45 -1.13
N THR A 660 42.25 -17.00 -2.26
CA THR A 660 41.65 -16.72 -3.58
C THR A 660 40.17 -17.08 -3.63
N GLY A 661 39.79 -18.24 -3.10
CA GLY A 661 38.39 -18.70 -3.05
C GLY A 661 37.52 -17.79 -2.18
N LEU A 662 37.96 -17.46 -0.97
CA LEU A 662 37.22 -16.55 -0.08
C LEU A 662 37.06 -15.16 -0.70
N ILE A 663 38.11 -14.62 -1.32
CA ILE A 663 38.04 -13.31 -1.99
C ILE A 663 37.10 -13.37 -3.19
N GLY A 664 37.14 -14.44 -3.98
CA GLY A 664 36.17 -14.69 -5.06
C GLY A 664 34.73 -14.69 -4.57
N VAL A 665 34.42 -15.41 -3.48
CA VAL A 665 33.09 -15.44 -2.86
C VAL A 665 32.67 -14.04 -2.37
N THR A 666 33.57 -13.30 -1.71
CA THR A 666 33.25 -11.92 -1.29
C THR A 666 33.07 -10.98 -2.49
N GLN A 667 33.70 -11.23 -3.64
CA GLN A 667 33.48 -10.43 -4.84
C GLN A 667 32.08 -10.63 -5.40
N VAL A 668 31.58 -11.88 -5.42
CA VAL A 668 30.20 -12.18 -5.78
C VAL A 668 29.22 -11.52 -4.81
N GLY A 669 29.47 -11.61 -3.50
CA GLY A 669 28.63 -10.98 -2.48
C GLY A 669 28.52 -9.45 -2.62
N VAL A 670 29.56 -8.78 -3.12
CA VAL A 670 29.53 -7.34 -3.44
C VAL A 670 28.84 -7.05 -4.77
N ALA A 671 28.94 -7.95 -5.75
CA ALA A 671 28.38 -7.76 -7.09
C ALA A 671 26.85 -7.94 -7.13
N LEU A 672 26.28 -8.72 -6.21
CA LEU A 672 24.85 -8.97 -6.16
C LEU A 672 24.10 -7.86 -5.40
N PRO A 673 23.07 -7.25 -5.99
CA PRO A 673 22.19 -6.34 -5.26
C PRO A 673 21.49 -7.04 -4.10
N ASN A 674 21.30 -6.33 -2.98
CA ASN A 674 20.63 -6.83 -1.79
C ASN A 674 19.21 -7.38 -2.06
N PHE A 675 18.42 -6.69 -2.91
CA PHE A 675 17.07 -7.15 -3.28
C PHE A 675 17.10 -8.46 -4.07
N TRP A 676 18.13 -8.69 -4.88
CA TRP A 676 18.26 -9.91 -5.66
C TRP A 676 18.58 -11.09 -4.74
N ILE A 677 19.48 -10.88 -3.76
CA ILE A 677 19.72 -11.84 -2.69
C ILE A 677 18.42 -12.14 -1.93
N ALA A 678 17.63 -11.11 -1.58
CA ALA A 678 16.34 -11.30 -0.92
C ALA A 678 15.37 -12.16 -1.73
N MET A 679 15.22 -11.89 -3.04
CA MET A 679 14.36 -12.69 -3.92
C MET A 679 14.80 -14.15 -4.00
N LEU A 680 16.11 -14.42 -4.07
CA LEU A 680 16.64 -15.78 -4.06
C LEU A 680 16.41 -16.49 -2.72
N LEU A 681 16.57 -15.77 -1.60
CA LEU A 681 16.29 -16.30 -0.27
C LEU A 681 14.81 -16.65 -0.11
N ILE A 682 13.89 -15.80 -0.58
CA ILE A 682 12.46 -16.06 -0.58
C ILE A 682 12.15 -17.30 -1.43
N LEU A 683 12.67 -17.36 -2.66
CA LEU A 683 12.43 -18.48 -3.56
C LEU A 683 12.90 -19.81 -2.94
N LEU A 684 14.09 -19.83 -2.37
CA LEU A 684 14.65 -21.03 -1.77
C LEU A 684 13.97 -21.39 -0.45
N PHE A 685 13.97 -20.47 0.52
CA PHE A 685 13.63 -20.77 1.90
C PHE A 685 12.14 -20.61 2.22
N SER A 686 11.43 -19.74 1.52
CA SER A 686 10.01 -19.50 1.75
C SER A 686 9.13 -20.29 0.78
N VAL A 687 9.44 -20.26 -0.52
CA VAL A 687 8.61 -20.92 -1.54
C VAL A 687 8.95 -22.41 -1.67
N ASN A 688 10.21 -22.77 -1.89
CA ASN A 688 10.58 -24.17 -2.16
C ASN A 688 10.66 -25.01 -0.87
N LEU A 689 11.33 -24.49 0.16
CA LEU A 689 11.55 -25.22 1.41
C LEU A 689 10.43 -25.02 2.44
N GLY A 690 9.66 -23.92 2.37
CA GLY A 690 8.60 -23.61 3.34
C GLY A 690 9.11 -23.37 4.76
N TRP A 691 10.40 -23.08 4.95
CA TRP A 691 11.02 -22.90 6.26
C TRP A 691 10.66 -21.56 6.89
N PHE A 692 10.48 -20.53 6.06
CA PHE A 692 10.23 -19.15 6.46
C PHE A 692 9.02 -18.57 5.75
N SER A 693 8.45 -17.53 6.36
CA SER A 693 7.51 -16.66 5.66
C SER A 693 8.23 -15.93 4.52
N ALA A 694 7.54 -15.68 3.41
CA ALA A 694 8.03 -14.81 2.34
C ALA A 694 8.00 -13.34 2.76
N GLY A 695 7.16 -12.97 3.73
CA GLY A 695 7.15 -11.59 4.21
C GLY A 695 6.14 -11.23 5.30
N GLY A 696 6.23 -9.98 5.70
CA GLY A 696 5.49 -9.31 6.74
C GLY A 696 5.96 -9.67 8.14
N PHE A 697 5.37 -9.02 9.13
CA PHE A 697 5.82 -9.10 10.51
C PHE A 697 4.62 -9.42 11.42
N PRO A 698 4.66 -10.53 12.19
CA PRO A 698 3.53 -10.93 13.03
C PRO A 698 3.35 -10.05 14.28
N GLY A 699 4.27 -9.11 14.54
CA GLY A 699 4.30 -8.33 15.76
C GLY A 699 5.03 -9.05 16.90
N TRP A 700 5.60 -8.29 17.83
CA TRP A 700 6.25 -8.85 19.02
C TRP A 700 5.26 -9.50 19.99
N SER A 701 3.98 -9.11 19.93
CA SER A 701 2.88 -9.71 20.70
C SER A 701 2.59 -11.16 20.32
N ALA A 702 2.92 -11.57 19.09
CA ALA A 702 2.84 -12.97 18.66
C ALA A 702 3.93 -13.86 19.28
N GLY A 703 4.87 -13.27 20.03
CA GLY A 703 5.99 -13.95 20.69
C GLY A 703 7.34 -13.62 20.06
N PHE A 704 8.41 -13.76 20.86
CA PHE A 704 9.78 -13.45 20.43
C PHE A 704 10.21 -14.27 19.21
N TRP A 705 9.94 -15.58 19.20
CA TRP A 705 10.46 -16.47 18.17
C TRP A 705 9.79 -16.29 16.80
N PRO A 706 8.45 -16.17 16.70
CA PRO A 706 7.79 -15.81 15.44
C PRO A 706 8.27 -14.46 14.87
N ALA A 707 8.39 -13.43 15.72
CA ALA A 707 8.88 -12.12 15.32
C ALA A 707 10.35 -12.17 14.86
N PHE A 708 11.23 -12.81 15.63
CA PHE A 708 12.64 -12.95 15.25
C PHE A 708 12.80 -13.73 13.95
N LYS A 709 12.07 -14.85 13.79
CA LYS A 709 12.10 -15.68 12.59
C LYS A 709 11.71 -14.89 11.33
N ALA A 710 10.74 -13.98 11.44
CA ALA A 710 10.32 -13.11 10.33
C ALA A 710 11.41 -12.13 9.87
N LEU A 711 12.40 -11.81 10.72
CA LEU A 711 13.48 -10.88 10.41
C LEU A 711 14.77 -11.55 9.91
N ILE A 712 14.88 -12.89 9.97
CA ILE A 712 16.11 -13.61 9.62
C ILE A 712 16.49 -13.43 8.15
N LEU A 713 15.61 -13.80 7.21
CA LEU A 713 15.93 -13.69 5.77
C LEU A 713 16.18 -12.23 5.34
N PRO A 714 15.37 -11.24 5.76
CA PRO A 714 15.67 -9.82 5.55
C PRO A 714 17.05 -9.41 6.07
N ALA A 715 17.41 -9.84 7.29
CA ALA A 715 18.70 -9.52 7.90
C ALA A 715 19.87 -10.16 7.13
N VAL A 716 19.72 -11.40 6.64
CA VAL A 716 20.72 -12.08 5.81
C VAL A 716 20.92 -11.35 4.49
N ALA A 717 19.83 -10.92 3.83
CA ALA A 717 19.91 -10.17 2.57
C ALA A 717 20.65 -8.83 2.73
N LEU A 718 20.41 -8.12 3.84
CA LEU A 718 21.13 -6.88 4.17
C LEU A 718 22.58 -7.13 4.58
N ALA A 719 22.85 -8.20 5.33
CA ALA A 719 24.17 -8.50 5.87
C ALA A 719 25.15 -9.01 4.81
N ALA A 720 24.70 -9.73 3.78
CA ALA A 720 25.60 -10.42 2.86
C ALA A 720 26.57 -9.48 2.09
N PRO A 721 26.12 -8.38 1.44
CA PRO A 721 27.05 -7.45 0.80
C PRO A 721 27.95 -6.73 1.81
N GLN A 722 27.41 -6.37 2.98
CA GLN A 722 28.17 -5.70 4.03
C GLN A 722 29.27 -6.60 4.61
N ALA A 723 28.97 -7.87 4.85
CA ALA A 723 29.92 -8.86 5.33
C ALA A 723 31.10 -9.01 4.37
N ALA A 724 30.82 -9.03 3.06
CA ALA A 724 31.82 -9.15 2.03
C ALA A 724 32.77 -7.94 1.96
N ILE A 725 32.23 -6.72 2.12
CA ILE A 725 33.03 -5.48 2.21
C ILE A 725 33.88 -5.50 3.47
N LEU A 726 33.28 -5.77 4.63
CA LEU A 726 33.97 -5.79 5.92
C LEU A 726 35.05 -6.87 5.98
N ALA A 727 34.81 -8.05 5.42
CA ALA A 727 35.81 -9.13 5.34
C ALA A 727 37.05 -8.70 4.56
N ARG A 728 36.84 -8.00 3.44
CA ARG A 728 37.93 -7.52 2.57
C ARG A 728 38.74 -6.42 3.26
N VAL A 729 38.07 -5.47 3.89
CA VAL A 729 38.71 -4.40 4.67
C VAL A 729 39.50 -4.99 5.83
N LEU A 730 38.90 -5.92 6.58
CA LEU A 730 39.55 -6.62 7.69
C LEU A 730 40.79 -7.38 7.22
N ARG A 731 40.69 -8.08 6.09
CA ARG A 731 41.84 -8.80 5.51
C ARG A 731 42.97 -7.84 5.18
N THR A 732 42.70 -6.76 4.45
CA THR A 732 43.73 -5.78 4.08
C THR A 732 44.36 -5.15 5.32
N ALA A 733 43.53 -4.69 6.27
CA ALA A 733 44.00 -4.10 7.51
C ALA A 733 44.85 -5.07 8.34
N LEU A 734 44.47 -6.35 8.41
CA LEU A 734 45.27 -7.39 9.08
C LEU A 734 46.63 -7.59 8.40
N LEU A 735 46.68 -7.61 7.07
CA LEU A 735 47.94 -7.79 6.33
C LEU A 735 48.90 -6.62 6.55
N ASP A 736 48.39 -5.39 6.57
CA ASP A 736 49.18 -4.20 6.85
C ASP A 736 49.68 -4.22 8.31
N THR A 737 48.76 -4.49 9.24
CA THR A 737 49.06 -4.53 10.68
C THR A 737 50.07 -5.63 11.03
N MET A 738 50.02 -6.77 10.35
CA MET A 738 50.98 -7.87 10.56
C MET A 738 52.41 -7.51 10.17
N ASN A 739 52.62 -6.46 9.37
CA ASN A 739 53.94 -5.98 8.98
C ASN A 739 54.53 -4.94 9.94
N GLU A 740 53.76 -4.49 10.93
CA GLU A 740 54.18 -3.49 11.91
C GLU A 740 55.24 -4.01 12.90
N ASP A 741 56.12 -3.11 13.35
CA ASP A 741 57.28 -3.44 14.18
C ASP A 741 56.91 -4.04 15.53
N TYR A 742 55.79 -3.64 16.13
CA TYR A 742 55.33 -4.21 17.39
C TYR A 742 54.85 -5.66 17.24
N VAL A 743 54.31 -6.04 16.06
CA VAL A 743 53.93 -7.43 15.76
C VAL A 743 55.17 -8.29 15.51
N ARG A 744 56.16 -7.75 14.79
CA ARG A 744 57.48 -8.40 14.61
C ARG A 744 58.17 -8.64 15.93
N THR A 745 58.16 -7.65 16.82
CA THR A 745 58.73 -7.75 18.17
C THR A 745 58.01 -8.81 19.01
N ALA A 746 56.68 -8.88 18.94
CA ALA A 746 55.91 -9.91 19.63
C ALA A 746 56.29 -11.32 19.14
N ARG A 747 56.47 -11.50 17.82
CA ARG A 747 56.96 -12.75 17.24
C ARG A 747 58.39 -13.09 17.66
N ALA A 748 59.29 -12.11 17.70
CA ALA A 748 60.66 -12.28 18.17
C ALA A 748 60.71 -12.72 19.65
N LYS A 749 59.72 -12.32 20.45
CA LYS A 749 59.53 -12.77 21.84
C LYS A 749 58.91 -14.17 21.99
N GLY A 750 58.68 -14.90 20.88
CA GLY A 750 58.24 -16.30 20.89
C GLY A 750 56.76 -16.54 20.60
N LEU A 751 55.96 -15.51 20.29
CA LEU A 751 54.57 -15.70 19.88
C LEU A 751 54.48 -16.31 18.47
N SER A 752 53.60 -17.31 18.30
CA SER A 752 53.31 -17.87 16.97
C SER A 752 52.59 -16.87 16.07
N VAL A 753 52.59 -17.09 14.74
CA VAL A 753 51.91 -16.20 13.78
C VAL A 753 50.43 -16.03 14.12
N ASN A 754 49.74 -17.11 14.49
CA ASN A 754 48.33 -17.05 14.89
C ASN A 754 48.14 -16.33 16.23
N GLN A 755 49.04 -16.53 17.20
CA GLN A 755 48.96 -15.81 18.47
C GLN A 755 49.20 -14.31 18.27
N ALA A 756 50.17 -13.94 17.44
CA ALA A 756 50.46 -12.55 17.07
C ALA A 756 49.28 -11.91 16.32
N LEU A 757 48.66 -12.64 15.39
CA LEU A 757 47.48 -12.19 14.65
C LEU A 757 46.31 -11.89 15.59
N TRP A 758 45.88 -12.87 16.39
CA TRP A 758 44.69 -12.73 17.24
C TRP A 758 44.91 -11.77 18.42
N ARG A 759 46.09 -11.75 19.03
CA ARG A 759 46.35 -10.92 20.23
C ARG A 759 46.82 -9.50 19.92
N HIS A 760 47.58 -9.30 18.83
CA HIS A 760 48.25 -8.02 18.55
C HIS A 760 47.77 -7.37 17.26
N ALA A 761 47.60 -8.11 16.16
CA ALA A 761 47.21 -7.50 14.88
C ALA A 761 45.71 -7.19 14.81
N LEU A 762 44.84 -8.14 15.19
CA LEU A 762 43.39 -8.00 15.04
C LEU A 762 42.81 -6.79 15.78
N ARG A 763 43.33 -6.49 16.98
CA ARG A 763 42.88 -5.35 17.79
C ARG A 763 43.05 -4.02 17.06
N ASN A 764 44.16 -3.84 16.34
CA ASN A 764 44.43 -2.60 15.62
C ASN A 764 43.83 -2.61 14.21
N ALA A 765 43.74 -3.78 13.57
CA ALA A 765 43.04 -3.95 12.30
C ALA A 765 41.51 -3.73 12.42
N TRP A 766 40.96 -3.71 13.64
CA TRP A 766 39.55 -3.41 13.90
C TRP A 766 39.19 -1.95 13.65
N ILE A 767 40.15 -1.02 13.68
CA ILE A 767 39.89 0.41 13.51
C ILE A 767 39.31 0.72 12.12
N PRO A 768 39.95 0.33 10.99
CA PRO A 768 39.35 0.50 9.66
C PRO A 768 38.00 -0.20 9.50
N VAL A 769 37.81 -1.36 10.15
CA VAL A 769 36.56 -2.12 10.09
C VAL A 769 35.42 -1.34 10.76
N LEU A 770 35.66 -0.78 11.94
CA LEU A 770 34.71 0.10 12.63
C LEU A 770 34.39 1.36 11.82
N THR A 771 35.37 1.93 11.11
CA THR A 771 35.15 3.07 10.22
C THR A 771 34.20 2.73 9.08
N ILE A 772 34.49 1.64 8.40
CA ILE A 772 33.65 1.19 7.29
C ILE A 772 32.27 0.79 7.79
N LEU A 773 32.16 0.17 8.96
CA LEU A 773 30.86 -0.16 9.57
C LEU A 773 29.98 1.09 9.75
N GLY A 774 30.57 2.21 10.19
CA GLY A 774 29.85 3.47 10.36
C GLY A 774 29.43 4.12 9.07
N LEU A 775 30.32 4.11 8.08
CA LEU A 775 30.02 4.59 6.74
C LEU A 775 28.97 3.73 6.04
N GLN A 776 28.88 2.43 6.37
CA GLN A 776 27.91 1.49 5.80
C GLN A 776 26.53 1.57 6.45
N PHE A 777 26.41 2.10 7.67
CA PHE A 777 25.12 2.15 8.37
C PHE A 777 24.04 2.98 7.62
N PRO A 778 24.33 4.16 7.05
CA PRO A 778 23.38 4.86 6.19
C PRO A 778 22.91 4.03 4.98
N PHE A 779 23.81 3.25 4.37
CA PHE A 779 23.45 2.35 3.27
C PHE A 779 22.59 1.19 3.75
N LEU A 780 22.75 0.75 5.00
CA LEU A 780 21.87 -0.23 5.63
C LEU A 780 20.44 0.33 5.71
N LEU A 781 20.26 1.57 6.18
CA LEU A 781 18.94 2.20 6.26
C LEU A 781 18.31 2.36 4.86
N ALA A 782 19.07 2.86 3.88
CA ALA A 782 18.60 3.02 2.50
C ALA A 782 18.27 1.67 1.83
N GLY A 783 19.15 0.67 1.96
CA GLY A 783 18.91 -0.68 1.49
C GLY A 783 17.75 -1.37 2.22
N GLY A 784 17.55 -1.01 3.49
CA GLY A 784 16.44 -1.43 4.32
C GLY A 784 15.09 -1.06 3.72
N ILE A 785 14.95 0.11 3.08
CA ILE A 785 13.71 0.51 2.37
C ILE A 785 13.30 -0.54 1.34
N ILE A 786 14.24 -0.96 0.50
CA ILE A 786 13.97 -1.92 -0.57
C ILE A 786 13.66 -3.30 0.03
N ILE A 787 14.45 -3.73 1.04
CA ILE A 787 14.26 -5.01 1.70
C ILE A 787 12.92 -5.07 2.46
N GLU A 788 12.53 -3.98 3.12
CA GLU A 788 11.23 -3.86 3.77
C GLU A 788 10.08 -3.95 2.76
N ASN A 789 10.23 -3.39 1.56
CA ASN A 789 9.23 -3.53 0.50
C ASN A 789 9.16 -4.97 -0.03
N VAL A 790 10.31 -5.58 -0.37
CA VAL A 790 10.39 -6.95 -0.91
C VAL A 790 9.79 -7.97 0.07
N PHE A 791 10.13 -7.86 1.34
CA PHE A 791 9.57 -8.71 2.39
C PHE A 791 8.27 -8.15 2.97
N SER A 792 7.65 -7.10 2.44
CA SER A 792 6.43 -6.48 2.98
C SER A 792 6.47 -6.18 4.50
N LEU A 793 7.64 -5.83 5.03
CA LEU A 793 7.82 -5.50 6.44
C LEU A 793 7.28 -4.10 6.76
N PRO A 794 6.60 -3.93 7.90
CA PRO A 794 6.11 -2.63 8.34
C PRO A 794 7.24 -1.85 9.03
N GLY A 795 8.28 -1.46 8.28
CA GLY A 795 9.41 -0.67 8.80
C GLY A 795 9.38 0.82 8.40
N LEU A 796 10.39 1.57 8.85
CA LEU A 796 10.52 3.01 8.65
C LEU A 796 10.79 3.36 7.18
N GLY A 797 11.51 2.49 6.47
CA GLY A 797 11.81 2.67 5.06
C GLY A 797 10.56 2.57 4.21
N ARG A 798 9.73 1.56 4.46
CA ARG A 798 8.43 1.44 3.81
C ARG A 798 7.51 2.61 4.17
N LEU A 799 7.50 3.05 5.43
CA LEU A 799 6.69 4.20 5.86
C LEU A 799 7.07 5.50 5.14
N VAL A 800 8.37 5.82 5.02
CA VAL A 800 8.79 7.04 4.31
C VAL A 800 8.47 6.94 2.83
N PHE A 801 8.63 5.76 2.21
CA PHE A 801 8.25 5.55 0.81
C PHE A 801 6.76 5.79 0.59
N GLN A 802 5.90 5.17 1.41
CA GLN A 802 4.45 5.37 1.36
C GLN A 802 4.05 6.83 1.59
N ALA A 803 4.66 7.48 2.58
CA ALA A 803 4.41 8.87 2.88
C ALA A 803 4.81 9.79 1.71
N ILE A 804 5.93 9.53 1.02
CA ILE A 804 6.30 10.28 -0.19
C ILE A 804 5.24 10.09 -1.29
N THR A 805 4.79 8.86 -1.54
CA THR A 805 3.79 8.55 -2.57
C THR A 805 2.43 9.16 -2.26
N GLN A 806 2.00 9.12 -1.00
CA GLN A 806 0.76 9.71 -0.50
C GLN A 806 0.89 11.21 -0.20
N ARG A 807 2.08 11.76 -0.47
CA ARG A 807 2.50 13.12 -0.16
C ARG A 807 2.41 13.50 1.32
N ASP A 808 2.37 12.60 2.29
CA ASP A 808 2.36 12.90 3.74
C ASP A 808 3.63 13.58 4.26
N LEU A 809 3.73 14.90 4.07
CA LEU A 809 4.95 15.67 4.35
C LEU A 809 5.33 15.66 5.84
N ILE A 810 4.34 15.59 6.74
CA ILE A 810 4.58 15.55 8.19
C ILE A 810 5.26 14.22 8.56
N VAL A 811 4.76 13.11 8.01
CA VAL A 811 5.39 11.79 8.19
C VAL A 811 6.77 11.75 7.54
N VAL A 812 6.92 12.24 6.30
CA VAL A 812 8.24 12.28 5.61
C VAL A 812 9.25 13.05 6.45
N GLN A 813 8.91 14.27 6.88
CA GLN A 813 9.76 15.12 7.71
C GLN A 813 10.23 14.40 8.97
N SER A 814 9.27 13.83 9.70
CA SER A 814 9.50 13.20 10.99
C SER A 814 10.34 11.93 10.87
N VAL A 815 10.05 11.07 9.89
CA VAL A 815 10.81 9.84 9.67
C VAL A 815 12.23 10.16 9.21
N VAL A 816 12.42 11.13 8.31
CA VAL A 816 13.77 11.53 7.86
C VAL A 816 14.61 12.06 9.02
N VAL A 817 14.03 12.87 9.92
CA VAL A 817 14.74 13.31 11.14
C VAL A 817 15.16 12.11 12.00
N VAL A 818 14.29 11.13 12.21
CA VAL A 818 14.61 9.92 12.98
C VAL A 818 15.72 9.10 12.31
N LEU A 819 15.70 8.98 10.98
CA LEU A 819 16.77 8.29 10.24
C LEU A 819 18.11 9.02 10.36
N VAL A 820 18.12 10.36 10.25
CA VAL A 820 19.34 11.16 10.48
C VAL A 820 19.84 11.01 11.91
N PHE A 821 18.93 11.03 12.89
CA PHE A 821 19.27 10.79 14.29
C PHE A 821 19.91 9.41 14.48
N ALA A 822 19.37 8.36 13.86
CA ALA A 822 19.95 7.02 13.93
C ALA A 822 21.38 6.98 13.33
N VAL A 823 21.63 7.66 12.21
CA VAL A 823 22.97 7.76 11.60
C VAL A 823 23.95 8.48 12.53
N VAL A 824 23.53 9.60 13.12
CA VAL A 824 24.36 10.37 14.06
C VAL A 824 24.66 9.55 15.32
N LEU A 825 23.65 8.81 15.82
CA LEU A 825 23.79 7.93 16.97
C LEU A 825 24.82 6.81 16.69
N VAL A 826 24.73 6.14 15.54
CA VAL A 826 25.70 5.09 15.18
C VAL A 826 27.10 5.67 14.98
N SER A 827 27.22 6.86 14.38
CA SER A 827 28.51 7.56 14.27
C SER A 827 29.12 7.80 15.65
N PHE A 828 28.32 8.25 16.61
CA PHE A 828 28.75 8.43 18.00
C PHE A 828 29.16 7.10 18.66
N LEU A 829 28.40 6.02 18.45
CA LEU A 829 28.74 4.68 18.96
C LEU A 829 30.08 4.17 18.41
N ILE A 830 30.41 4.52 17.16
CA ILE A 830 31.67 4.14 16.52
C ILE A 830 32.83 4.97 17.04
N ASP A 831 32.61 6.27 17.27
CA ASP A 831 33.58 7.11 17.97
C ASP A 831 33.92 6.54 19.36
N LEU A 832 32.92 6.06 20.09
CA LEU A 832 33.14 5.34 21.35
C LEU A 832 33.92 4.04 21.14
N ALA A 833 33.57 3.24 20.14
CA ALA A 833 34.28 2.00 19.83
C ALA A 833 35.76 2.24 19.52
N TYR A 834 36.13 3.33 18.84
CA TYR A 834 37.53 3.71 18.62
C TYR A 834 38.29 3.97 19.91
N LEU A 835 37.66 4.59 20.92
CA LEU A 835 38.31 4.86 22.21
C LEU A 835 38.63 3.59 23.01
N PHE A 836 37.84 2.53 22.81
CA PHE A 836 38.12 1.20 23.38
C PHE A 836 39.20 0.47 22.57
N ALA A 837 39.18 0.61 21.25
CA ALA A 837 40.16 -0.01 20.36
C ALA A 837 41.57 0.58 20.54
N ASP A 838 41.72 1.92 20.50
CA ASP A 838 43.00 2.61 20.68
C ASP A 838 43.02 3.58 21.89
N PRO A 839 43.59 3.14 23.03
CA PRO A 839 43.83 3.98 24.20
C PRO A 839 44.67 5.23 23.96
N ARG A 840 45.47 5.33 22.88
CA ARG A 840 46.38 6.46 22.63
C ARG A 840 45.64 7.72 22.18
N LEU A 841 44.42 7.57 21.65
CA LEU A 841 43.51 8.68 21.33
C LEU A 841 43.08 9.47 22.57
N ARG A 842 43.36 8.97 23.79
CA ARG A 842 43.06 9.62 25.08
C ARG A 842 43.96 10.82 25.40
N GLY A 843 45.10 10.98 24.73
CA GLY A 843 46.21 11.83 25.19
C GLY A 843 46.56 13.07 24.35
N ARG A 844 45.99 13.27 23.16
CA ARG A 844 46.16 14.55 22.44
C ARG A 844 45.25 15.59 23.11
N ARG A 845 45.73 16.13 24.23
CA ARG A 845 45.24 17.38 24.83
C ARG A 845 45.19 18.42 23.71
N ALA A 846 43.99 18.95 23.45
CA ALA A 846 43.85 20.30 22.93
C ALA A 846 44.22 21.27 24.05
#